data_AF-A0A1F9QTN1-F1
#
_entry.id   AF-A0A1F9QTN1-F1
#
_cell.length_a   1.000
_cell.length_b   1.000
_cell.length_c   1.000
_cell.angle_alpha   90.00
_cell.angle_beta   90.00
_cell.angle_gamma   90.00
#
_symmetry.space_group_name_H-M   'P 1'
#
loop_
_entity.id
_entity.type
_entity.pdbx_description
1 polymer ?
#
loop_
_entity_poly.entity_id
_entity_poly.type
_entity_poly.pdbx_seq_one_letter_code
_entity_poly.pdbx_strand_id
1 'polypeptide(L)'
;MRYANKILFFSLLLAARPGCAAEFEVIDKLVANGATTLKSSATIVVPDTQSASLWASTSAVTPHLFVSTAGNIGVGTAAPDAKLEVAGQVKITGGTPGAGKVLTSDGAGLATWETAAAAGDNLGNHVATTTLKMGNYALWSSSSITAARYQINGSTVLARMPGTSYSLGVGVNAGRVATGEYNSFVGANAGYSNNTGEYNSFLGYQAGYNNTTASQNVFLGGWAGYTNNTGTANLFAGYAAGRGNTTGFENSFAGHTAGYTNSTGYNNSFFGSAAGYTNSTGYQNSFIGDAAGYDNSTGYENTFVGWVAGRYNTEGWYNSFLGAWAGWSNTTGNNSSILGHSAAYYNQTGSANAILGDGAGYGVSGNSFSNAALVGHRAGYGLTTGSDNIFLGWQAGYNTTSGARNIIIGYDQRASAPAVSNELNIGGVLYGDLSAKTIGISTRVPQAALDIVSTGTLVSQYAQIWRNSGGTVVASMTATGKLYTAVPPAGDNLGDHVATTTLKMGNYAIWSSSDVNAAHYQIGGNTVLAKLAGTGSLGVGELAGAANSGSYNVFAGQAAGTANTTGAANSFVGYYAGATNSTGNGNSFMGEQAGYLNDTGYQNSFFGLLSGQTNAAGAANTFMGAYSGNDNTASFNSLIGAYAGYSNTTGDNNSIVGYNAGYYTKTGQYNAILGAEAGYGVLNNSFSNAVLMGYKSGYGLTTGSDNILLGFQAGDSLTTGARNIVIGYDQDAITPATSNSLNLGGLLYGNLSAKTIGISTRVPQAALDIVSTGTLISQYAQIWRDSTGLAVASMTATGKLYTAVPPAGDNLGDHIAEKVLDMAGKAVINVSSLTVTAPDTVPAALWVSTSVSTPHLYVSTSGNVGIGTANPGAMLDVRSDAAIGGALAVDGNIRLGDSTGDITGINRVPETGVALSVDGDGTGGSYVVKFYSGGSLAGWIRKK
;
A
#
# COMPACT_ATOMS: atom_id res chain seq x y z
N MET A 1 -52.80 56.79 -111.41
CA MET A 1 -52.70 56.71 -112.89
C MET A 1 -54.08 57.14 -113.44
N ARG A 2 -54.16 58.19 -114.28
CA ARG A 2 -54.46 58.12 -115.74
C ARG A 2 -55.74 57.30 -116.06
N TYR A 3 -56.78 57.78 -116.76
CA TYR A 3 -56.98 59.02 -117.54
C TYR A 3 -58.47 59.45 -117.54
N ALA A 4 -58.79 60.64 -118.05
CA ALA A 4 -60.14 61.19 -118.16
C ALA A 4 -60.53 61.62 -119.60
N ASN A 5 -61.83 61.83 -119.82
CA ASN A 5 -62.50 62.62 -120.88
C ASN A 5 -62.57 62.07 -122.33
N LYS A 6 -63.78 62.05 -122.93
CA LYS A 6 -64.26 63.07 -123.93
C LYS A 6 -65.56 62.69 -124.70
N ILE A 7 -66.42 63.72 -124.96
CA ILE A 7 -67.21 64.02 -126.20
C ILE A 7 -68.40 63.07 -126.56
N LEU A 8 -69.59 63.45 -127.09
CA LEU A 8 -70.38 64.70 -127.37
C LEU A 8 -71.91 64.30 -127.32
N PHE A 9 -72.90 65.15 -126.95
CA PHE A 9 -73.87 65.95 -127.76
C PHE A 9 -74.67 65.25 -128.92
N PHE A 10 -75.83 65.73 -129.43
CA PHE A 10 -76.49 67.07 -129.38
C PHE A 10 -78.05 66.98 -129.41
N SER A 11 -78.66 68.10 -129.00
CA SER A 11 -80.06 68.58 -128.85
C SER A 11 -80.96 68.56 -130.12
N LEU A 12 -82.22 69.07 -130.17
CA LEU A 12 -82.78 70.43 -129.90
C LEU A 12 -84.36 70.32 -129.98
N LEU A 13 -85.26 71.16 -129.43
CA LEU A 13 -85.69 72.54 -129.81
C LEU A 13 -86.96 72.92 -128.96
N LEU A 14 -86.97 73.96 -128.09
CA LEU A 14 -87.50 75.36 -128.24
C LEU A 14 -89.04 75.51 -128.45
N ALA A 15 -89.79 76.54 -127.99
CA ALA A 15 -89.51 77.79 -127.23
C ALA A 15 -90.79 78.50 -126.67
N ALA A 16 -90.64 79.40 -125.66
CA ALA A 16 -91.32 80.72 -125.41
C ALA A 16 -92.87 80.92 -125.56
N ARG A 17 -93.65 81.77 -124.82
CA ARG A 17 -93.45 83.07 -124.11
C ARG A 17 -94.66 83.38 -123.12
N PRO A 18 -95.00 84.60 -122.60
CA PRO A 18 -95.44 84.79 -121.17
C PRO A 18 -96.83 85.45 -120.90
N GLY A 19 -97.30 85.49 -119.64
CA GLY A 19 -98.46 86.34 -119.21
C GLY A 19 -99.05 86.05 -117.81
N CYS A 20 -99.63 87.06 -117.16
CA CYS A 20 -100.02 87.17 -115.73
C CYS A 20 -101.19 86.31 -115.16
N ALA A 21 -101.05 85.98 -113.86
CA ALA A 21 -102.03 86.03 -112.75
C ALA A 21 -103.24 85.05 -112.60
N ALA A 22 -103.54 84.80 -111.31
CA ALA A 22 -104.77 84.30 -110.65
C ALA A 22 -104.71 82.89 -110.00
N GLU A 23 -105.37 82.77 -108.85
CA GLU A 23 -105.34 81.68 -107.87
C GLU A 23 -106.26 80.49 -108.23
N PHE A 24 -105.98 79.28 -107.70
CA PHE A 24 -106.89 78.66 -106.72
C PHE A 24 -106.26 77.50 -105.92
N GLU A 25 -106.89 77.23 -104.78
CA GLU A 25 -106.51 76.34 -103.67
C GLU A 25 -107.28 75.01 -103.71
N VAL A 26 -106.66 73.90 -103.31
CA VAL A 26 -107.30 72.82 -102.54
C VAL A 26 -106.31 72.22 -101.54
N ILE A 27 -106.65 72.31 -100.25
CA ILE A 27 -106.03 71.58 -99.13
C ILE A 27 -106.77 70.25 -98.97
N ASP A 28 -106.08 69.18 -98.56
CA ASP A 28 -106.71 68.26 -97.60
C ASP A 28 -105.75 67.90 -96.46
N LYS A 29 -106.23 68.12 -95.23
CA LYS A 29 -105.56 67.84 -93.96
C LYS A 29 -106.52 66.96 -93.17
N LEU A 30 -106.19 65.69 -92.96
CA LEU A 30 -107.02 64.83 -92.13
C LEU A 30 -106.87 65.18 -90.64
N VAL A 31 -107.73 66.06 -90.14
CA VAL A 31 -107.95 66.31 -88.71
C VAL A 31 -109.13 65.47 -88.24
N ALA A 32 -108.86 64.41 -87.47
CA ALA A 32 -109.92 63.65 -86.80
C ALA A 32 -110.32 64.34 -85.50
N ASN A 33 -111.51 64.96 -85.48
CA ASN A 33 -112.07 65.60 -84.30
C ASN A 33 -113.24 64.76 -83.74
N GLY A 34 -113.14 64.30 -82.49
CA GLY A 34 -114.34 63.95 -81.69
C GLY A 34 -114.83 62.50 -81.57
N ALA A 35 -114.08 61.46 -81.95
CA ALA A 35 -114.48 60.06 -81.69
C ALA A 35 -113.47 59.29 -80.83
N THR A 36 -113.86 58.93 -79.61
CA THR A 36 -112.96 58.51 -78.50
C THR A 36 -112.55 57.02 -78.48
N THR A 37 -112.37 56.37 -79.64
CA THR A 37 -111.49 55.18 -79.77
C THR A 37 -111.22 54.83 -81.24
N LEU A 38 -109.99 55.05 -81.70
CA LEU A 38 -109.42 54.27 -82.81
C LEU A 38 -108.50 53.20 -82.21
N LYS A 39 -109.01 51.98 -82.14
CA LYS A 39 -108.22 50.80 -81.76
C LYS A 39 -107.33 50.35 -82.94
N SER A 40 -106.28 49.61 -82.59
CA SER A 40 -105.36 48.87 -83.48
C SER A 40 -104.50 49.69 -84.46
N SER A 41 -103.26 49.92 -84.03
CA SER A 41 -102.02 49.83 -84.83
C SER A 41 -101.96 50.60 -86.15
N ALA A 42 -101.53 51.86 -86.08
CA ALA A 42 -100.89 52.54 -87.21
C ALA A 42 -99.44 52.01 -87.35
N THR A 43 -99.24 51.04 -88.24
CA THR A 43 -97.90 50.52 -88.57
C THR A 43 -97.20 51.49 -89.51
N ILE A 44 -96.24 52.27 -88.99
CA ILE A 44 -95.40 53.16 -89.80
C ILE A 44 -94.22 52.34 -90.32
N VAL A 45 -94.27 51.98 -91.61
CA VAL A 45 -93.14 51.37 -92.33
C VAL A 45 -92.40 52.49 -93.07
N VAL A 46 -91.13 52.72 -92.73
CA VAL A 46 -90.27 53.67 -93.44
C VAL A 46 -89.45 52.89 -94.48
N PRO A 47 -89.53 53.19 -95.79
CA PRO A 47 -88.75 52.50 -96.81
C PRO A 47 -87.26 52.85 -96.76
N ASP A 48 -86.40 51.86 -97.01
CA ASP A 48 -84.93 51.90 -96.88
C ASP A 48 -84.18 52.94 -97.75
N THR A 49 -84.88 53.75 -98.55
CA THR A 49 -84.30 54.68 -99.53
C THR A 49 -84.44 56.16 -99.14
N GLN A 50 -84.99 56.50 -97.98
CA GLN A 50 -84.91 57.85 -97.40
C GLN A 50 -84.60 57.83 -95.90
N SER A 51 -83.59 58.59 -95.47
CA SER A 51 -83.15 58.69 -94.07
C SER A 51 -84.11 59.53 -93.22
N ALA A 52 -85.26 58.96 -92.86
CA ALA A 52 -86.22 59.58 -91.94
C ALA A 52 -86.16 58.92 -90.55
N SER A 53 -85.74 59.67 -89.53
CA SER A 53 -85.81 59.24 -88.13
C SER A 53 -87.23 59.34 -87.60
N LEU A 54 -87.71 58.31 -86.90
CA LEU A 54 -89.01 58.37 -86.22
C LEU A 54 -88.87 59.18 -84.92
N TRP A 55 -89.44 60.39 -84.91
CA TRP A 55 -89.47 61.29 -83.75
C TRP A 55 -90.89 61.39 -83.19
N ALA A 56 -91.18 60.62 -82.14
CA ALA A 56 -92.45 60.73 -81.42
C ALA A 56 -92.26 61.67 -80.21
N SER A 57 -92.81 62.89 -80.30
CA SER A 57 -92.77 63.85 -79.20
C SER A 57 -93.88 64.91 -79.27
N THR A 58 -94.22 65.45 -78.10
CA THR A 58 -94.97 66.71 -77.95
C THR A 58 -94.05 67.93 -77.88
N SER A 59 -92.72 67.74 -77.93
CA SER A 59 -91.69 68.79 -77.82
C SER A 59 -90.61 68.64 -78.90
N ALA A 60 -90.08 69.77 -79.38
CA ALA A 60 -89.07 69.81 -80.43
C ALA A 60 -87.63 69.48 -79.97
N VAL A 61 -87.39 69.33 -78.66
CA VAL A 61 -86.03 69.27 -78.09
C VAL A 61 -85.72 67.92 -77.41
N THR A 62 -86.72 67.22 -76.91
CA THR A 62 -86.58 65.88 -76.31
C THR A 62 -87.66 64.93 -76.84
N PRO A 63 -87.30 63.75 -77.37
CA PRO A 63 -88.26 62.78 -77.86
C PRO A 63 -88.77 61.87 -76.73
N HIS A 64 -90.06 61.53 -76.74
CA HIS A 64 -90.59 60.48 -75.86
C HIS A 64 -90.12 59.11 -76.32
N LEU A 65 -90.05 58.91 -77.64
CA LEU A 65 -89.42 57.78 -78.30
C LEU A 65 -88.68 58.28 -79.54
N PHE A 66 -87.40 57.94 -79.63
CA PHE A 66 -86.55 58.15 -80.79
C PHE A 66 -85.99 56.82 -81.28
N VAL A 67 -86.12 56.58 -82.58
CA VAL A 67 -85.42 55.47 -83.23
C VAL A 67 -84.39 56.07 -84.16
N SER A 68 -83.11 55.84 -83.84
CA SER A 68 -82.01 56.34 -84.66
C SER A 68 -81.91 55.58 -85.98
N THR A 69 -81.23 56.17 -86.97
CA THR A 69 -80.92 55.51 -88.24
C THR A 69 -80.03 54.27 -88.11
N ALA A 70 -79.42 54.04 -86.94
CA ALA A 70 -78.67 52.83 -86.60
C ALA A 70 -79.53 51.75 -85.89
N GLY A 71 -80.85 51.97 -85.75
CA GLY A 71 -81.77 51.07 -85.05
C GLY A 71 -81.53 50.99 -83.54
N ASN A 72 -80.96 52.04 -82.93
CA ASN A 72 -80.93 52.19 -81.47
C ASN A 72 -82.21 52.89 -81.03
N ILE A 73 -82.84 52.40 -79.96
CA ILE A 73 -84.07 52.94 -79.40
C ILE A 73 -83.72 53.80 -78.18
N GLY A 74 -84.03 55.10 -78.25
CA GLY A 74 -83.93 56.04 -77.15
C GLY A 74 -85.30 56.36 -76.57
N VAL A 75 -85.47 56.18 -75.26
CA VAL A 75 -86.65 56.62 -74.51
C VAL A 75 -86.24 57.78 -73.62
N GLY A 76 -86.69 58.99 -73.94
CA GLY A 76 -86.28 60.23 -73.26
C GLY A 76 -84.92 60.81 -73.71
N THR A 77 -84.19 60.13 -74.61
CA THR A 77 -82.92 60.62 -75.20
C THR A 77 -83.02 60.69 -76.73
N ALA A 78 -82.42 61.73 -77.31
CA ALA A 78 -82.31 61.93 -78.76
C ALA A 78 -81.04 61.30 -79.37
N ALA A 79 -80.16 60.73 -78.55
CA ALA A 79 -78.87 60.18 -78.99
C ALA A 79 -78.52 58.88 -78.25
N PRO A 80 -79.32 57.80 -78.42
CA PRO A 80 -79.11 56.53 -77.72
C PRO A 80 -77.78 55.86 -78.09
N ASP A 81 -76.87 55.73 -77.12
CA ASP A 81 -75.55 55.11 -77.30
C ASP A 81 -75.61 53.56 -77.31
N ALA A 82 -76.59 53.00 -76.60
CA ALA A 82 -76.91 51.58 -76.56
C ALA A 82 -78.10 51.21 -77.46
N LYS A 83 -78.30 49.89 -77.69
CA LYS A 83 -79.43 49.38 -78.50
C LYS A 83 -80.80 49.75 -77.92
N LEU A 84 -80.90 49.82 -76.59
CA LEU A 84 -81.99 50.42 -75.85
C LEU A 84 -81.39 51.31 -74.76
N GLU A 85 -81.55 52.62 -74.87
CA GLU A 85 -81.18 53.58 -73.82
C GLU A 85 -82.45 54.24 -73.28
N VAL A 86 -82.56 54.29 -71.95
CA VAL A 86 -83.67 54.97 -71.26
C VAL A 86 -83.07 56.06 -70.39
N ALA A 87 -83.31 57.32 -70.74
CA ALA A 87 -82.89 58.48 -69.96
C ALA A 87 -83.84 58.67 -68.75
N GLY A 88 -83.78 57.73 -67.80
CA GLY A 88 -84.67 57.65 -66.65
C GLY A 88 -84.52 56.31 -65.91
N GLN A 89 -85.35 56.07 -64.90
CA GLN A 89 -85.34 54.80 -64.17
C GLN A 89 -86.17 53.73 -64.88
N VAL A 90 -85.59 52.54 -65.08
CA VAL A 90 -86.29 51.37 -65.61
C VAL A 90 -86.90 50.55 -64.46
N LYS A 91 -88.24 50.51 -64.38
CA LYS A 91 -88.95 49.69 -63.39
C LYS A 91 -89.27 48.30 -63.96
N ILE A 92 -88.47 47.30 -63.59
CA ILE A 92 -88.74 45.89 -63.93
C ILE A 92 -89.70 45.31 -62.89
N THR A 93 -90.91 44.92 -63.31
CA THR A 93 -91.95 44.35 -62.42
C THR A 93 -92.02 42.82 -62.43
N GLY A 94 -91.33 42.16 -63.36
CA GLY A 94 -91.17 40.70 -63.39
C GLY A 94 -90.04 40.19 -62.49
N GLY A 95 -90.03 38.88 -62.21
CA GLY A 95 -88.89 38.20 -61.58
C GLY A 95 -88.77 38.29 -60.05
N THR A 96 -89.81 38.74 -59.32
CA THR A 96 -89.81 38.89 -57.85
C THR A 96 -88.76 39.87 -57.27
N PRO A 97 -88.81 41.17 -57.64
CA PRO A 97 -87.99 42.20 -57.01
C PRO A 97 -88.29 42.33 -55.50
N GLY A 98 -87.28 42.65 -54.70
CA GLY A 98 -87.39 42.82 -53.25
C GLY A 98 -86.22 43.61 -52.66
N ALA A 99 -86.40 44.19 -51.47
CA ALA A 99 -85.35 44.96 -50.82
C ALA A 99 -84.13 44.09 -50.48
N GLY A 100 -82.92 44.58 -50.80
CA GLY A 100 -81.67 43.84 -50.60
C GLY A 100 -81.35 42.80 -51.70
N LYS A 101 -82.17 42.70 -52.75
CA LYS A 101 -81.84 41.89 -53.93
C LYS A 101 -81.09 42.71 -54.99
N VAL A 102 -80.21 42.03 -55.72
CA VAL A 102 -79.50 42.53 -56.91
C VAL A 102 -80.04 41.85 -58.16
N LEU A 103 -79.97 42.55 -59.29
CA LEU A 103 -80.32 41.97 -60.60
C LEU A 103 -79.09 41.27 -61.16
N THR A 104 -79.15 39.95 -61.31
CA THR A 104 -78.08 39.11 -61.88
C THR A 104 -78.53 38.54 -63.22
N SER A 105 -77.59 38.30 -64.13
CA SER A 105 -77.84 37.61 -65.39
C SER A 105 -77.40 36.16 -65.26
N ASP A 106 -78.20 35.22 -65.75
CA ASP A 106 -77.71 33.88 -66.03
C ASP A 106 -76.79 33.85 -67.27
N GLY A 107 -76.20 32.68 -67.55
CA GLY A 107 -75.33 32.46 -68.70
C GLY A 107 -76.02 32.48 -70.07
N ALA A 108 -77.36 32.62 -70.11
CA ALA A 108 -78.14 32.79 -71.34
C ALA A 108 -78.58 34.26 -71.55
N GLY A 109 -78.24 35.17 -70.63
CA GLY A 109 -78.60 36.59 -70.71
C GLY A 109 -79.96 36.94 -70.06
N LEU A 110 -80.57 36.01 -69.31
CA LEU A 110 -81.83 36.26 -68.63
C LEU A 110 -81.59 36.90 -67.26
N ALA A 111 -82.17 38.08 -67.05
CA ALA A 111 -82.03 38.82 -65.80
C ALA A 111 -83.03 38.36 -64.73
N THR A 112 -82.54 38.01 -63.54
CA THR A 112 -83.33 37.58 -62.37
C THR A 112 -82.92 38.32 -61.10
N TRP A 113 -83.75 38.27 -60.04
CA TRP A 113 -83.50 38.98 -58.79
C TRP A 113 -83.02 38.03 -57.67
N GLU A 114 -81.75 38.15 -57.28
CA GLU A 114 -81.07 37.31 -56.29
C GLU A 114 -80.67 38.07 -55.03
N THR A 115 -80.53 37.37 -53.91
CA THR A 115 -80.15 37.97 -52.61
C THR A 115 -78.64 38.20 -52.54
N ALA A 116 -78.20 39.39 -52.14
CA ALA A 116 -76.77 39.71 -52.04
C ALA A 116 -76.08 38.93 -50.89
N ALA A 117 -74.93 38.32 -51.18
CA ALA A 117 -74.09 37.66 -50.17
C ALA A 117 -73.35 38.70 -49.31
N ALA A 118 -73.31 38.47 -47.99
CA ALA A 118 -72.68 39.39 -47.03
C ALA A 118 -71.15 39.24 -46.97
N ALA A 119 -70.43 40.36 -46.83
CA ALA A 119 -68.98 40.40 -46.73
C ALA A 119 -68.50 40.53 -45.27
N GLY A 120 -67.71 39.56 -44.82
CA GLY A 120 -67.00 39.54 -43.52
C GLY A 120 -65.82 38.57 -43.61
N ASP A 121 -64.73 38.82 -42.88
CA ASP A 121 -63.40 38.23 -43.13
C ASP A 121 -63.18 36.79 -42.63
N ASN A 122 -64.16 36.23 -41.90
CA ASN A 122 -64.42 34.78 -41.80
C ASN A 122 -63.24 33.90 -41.34
N LEU A 123 -62.33 34.42 -40.50
CA LEU A 123 -61.08 33.72 -40.18
C LEU A 123 -61.26 32.46 -39.30
N GLY A 124 -62.22 32.44 -38.36
CA GLY A 124 -62.48 31.29 -37.49
C GLY A 124 -61.20 30.68 -36.87
N ASN A 125 -61.04 29.36 -36.96
CA ASN A 125 -59.74 28.70 -36.76
C ASN A 125 -58.87 28.86 -38.01
N HIS A 126 -58.06 29.92 -38.07
CA HIS A 126 -57.23 30.22 -39.25
C HIS A 126 -55.84 29.57 -39.19
N VAL A 127 -55.46 28.87 -40.27
CA VAL A 127 -54.07 28.45 -40.53
C VAL A 127 -53.50 29.33 -41.63
N ALA A 128 -52.70 30.33 -41.26
CA ALA A 128 -52.02 31.19 -42.22
C ALA A 128 -50.90 30.42 -42.94
N THR A 129 -51.11 30.12 -44.23
CA THR A 129 -50.09 29.48 -45.10
C THR A 129 -49.00 30.44 -45.58
N THR A 130 -49.13 31.74 -45.28
CA THR A 130 -48.17 32.82 -45.59
C THR A 130 -48.15 33.86 -44.47
N THR A 131 -47.33 34.91 -44.60
CA THR A 131 -47.12 35.96 -43.58
C THR A 131 -48.40 36.72 -43.21
N LEU A 132 -48.93 36.50 -42.00
CA LEU A 132 -50.04 37.26 -41.42
C LEU A 132 -49.59 38.67 -41.00
N LYS A 133 -50.12 39.71 -41.65
CA LYS A 133 -49.71 41.11 -41.42
C LYS A 133 -50.52 41.78 -40.29
N MET A 134 -50.05 41.70 -39.05
CA MET A 134 -50.71 42.29 -37.88
C MET A 134 -50.18 43.68 -37.47
N GLY A 135 -49.55 44.44 -38.37
CA GLY A 135 -48.82 45.68 -38.02
C GLY A 135 -49.62 46.76 -37.28
N ASN A 136 -50.95 46.80 -37.45
CA ASN A 136 -51.86 47.73 -36.77
C ASN A 136 -52.77 47.05 -35.72
N TYR A 137 -52.59 45.74 -35.49
CA TYR A 137 -53.47 44.92 -34.64
C TYR A 137 -52.66 44.33 -33.49
N ALA A 138 -52.63 45.04 -32.36
CA ALA A 138 -52.01 44.54 -31.15
C ALA A 138 -52.77 43.33 -30.57
N LEU A 139 -52.06 42.39 -29.98
CA LEU A 139 -52.64 41.26 -29.24
C LEU A 139 -52.79 41.67 -27.77
N TRP A 140 -54.00 42.04 -27.36
CA TRP A 140 -54.28 42.52 -25.98
C TRP A 140 -54.50 41.38 -24.99
N SER A 141 -54.96 40.22 -25.46
CA SER A 141 -55.05 38.99 -24.67
C SER A 141 -54.96 37.76 -25.59
N SER A 142 -54.23 36.74 -25.15
CA SER A 142 -54.11 35.44 -25.83
C SER A 142 -53.97 34.35 -24.80
N SER A 143 -54.76 33.27 -24.91
CA SER A 143 -54.60 32.09 -24.05
C SER A 143 -53.35 31.26 -24.39
N SER A 144 -53.02 31.16 -25.68
CA SER A 144 -51.80 30.52 -26.20
C SER A 144 -51.40 31.14 -27.54
N ILE A 145 -50.09 31.31 -27.79
CA ILE A 145 -49.55 31.69 -29.10
C ILE A 145 -48.52 30.64 -29.54
N THR A 146 -48.83 29.91 -30.61
CA THR A 146 -47.91 28.91 -31.20
C THR A 146 -47.26 29.51 -32.45
N ALA A 147 -46.06 30.07 -32.30
CA ALA A 147 -45.27 30.62 -33.41
C ALA A 147 -43.84 30.06 -33.37
N ALA A 148 -43.30 29.65 -34.53
CA ALA A 148 -41.91 29.17 -34.60
C ALA A 148 -40.90 30.27 -34.29
N ARG A 149 -41.19 31.53 -34.68
CA ARG A 149 -40.36 32.71 -34.42
C ARG A 149 -41.24 33.94 -34.20
N TYR A 150 -40.94 34.71 -33.16
CA TYR A 150 -41.35 36.10 -32.99
C TYR A 150 -40.17 36.99 -33.42
N GLN A 151 -40.41 37.89 -34.37
CA GLN A 151 -39.38 38.72 -34.99
C GLN A 151 -39.80 40.19 -35.03
N ILE A 152 -38.84 41.10 -34.82
CA ILE A 152 -39.01 42.55 -34.98
C ILE A 152 -38.00 43.01 -36.03
N ASN A 153 -38.46 43.73 -37.06
CA ASN A 153 -37.63 44.20 -38.19
C ASN A 153 -36.76 43.07 -38.83
N GLY A 154 -37.32 41.87 -38.98
CA GLY A 154 -36.63 40.69 -39.52
C GLY A 154 -35.65 40.00 -38.55
N SER A 155 -35.38 40.60 -37.39
CA SER A 155 -34.53 40.03 -36.34
C SER A 155 -35.34 39.14 -35.40
N THR A 156 -34.86 37.92 -35.16
CA THR A 156 -35.45 37.03 -34.15
C THR A 156 -35.32 37.61 -32.75
N VAL A 157 -36.45 37.77 -32.07
CA VAL A 157 -36.52 38.21 -30.67
C VAL A 157 -36.75 37.01 -29.75
N LEU A 158 -37.62 36.08 -30.15
CA LEU A 158 -37.88 34.82 -29.45
C LEU A 158 -38.17 33.73 -30.49
N ALA A 159 -37.55 32.56 -30.40
CA ALA A 159 -37.81 31.45 -31.33
C ALA A 159 -37.66 30.08 -30.66
N ARG A 160 -38.43 29.13 -31.17
CA ARG A 160 -38.13 27.69 -31.08
C ARG A 160 -37.27 27.32 -32.28
N MET A 161 -36.12 26.67 -32.04
CA MET A 161 -35.17 26.39 -33.11
C MET A 161 -35.70 25.29 -34.06
N PRO A 162 -35.59 25.46 -35.38
CA PRO A 162 -36.16 24.52 -36.35
C PRO A 162 -35.46 23.15 -36.25
N GLY A 163 -36.25 22.08 -36.21
CA GLY A 163 -35.74 20.71 -36.04
C GLY A 163 -35.54 20.28 -34.57
N THR A 164 -35.84 21.13 -33.59
CA THR A 164 -35.67 20.81 -32.16
C THR A 164 -37.00 20.75 -31.40
N SER A 165 -37.09 19.84 -30.43
CA SER A 165 -38.27 19.70 -29.59
C SER A 165 -38.30 20.72 -28.44
N TYR A 166 -37.13 21.11 -27.91
CA TYR A 166 -37.02 21.81 -26.62
C TYR A 166 -35.97 22.95 -26.55
N SER A 167 -35.50 23.49 -27.69
CA SER A 167 -34.47 24.56 -27.69
C SER A 167 -35.05 25.99 -27.85
N LEU A 168 -34.55 26.92 -27.03
CA LEU A 168 -34.96 28.33 -26.89
C LEU A 168 -33.89 29.30 -27.42
N GLY A 169 -34.27 30.22 -28.32
CA GLY A 169 -33.38 31.25 -28.87
C GLY A 169 -33.92 32.67 -28.72
N VAL A 170 -33.12 33.58 -28.18
CA VAL A 170 -33.46 34.99 -27.92
C VAL A 170 -32.35 35.90 -28.46
N GLY A 171 -32.68 36.73 -29.45
CA GLY A 171 -31.75 37.69 -30.06
C GLY A 171 -31.27 37.31 -31.47
N VAL A 172 -30.63 38.29 -32.14
CA VAL A 172 -30.19 38.19 -33.54
C VAL A 172 -29.25 36.99 -33.74
N ASN A 173 -29.62 36.07 -34.64
CA ASN A 173 -28.87 34.85 -34.96
C ASN A 173 -28.54 33.92 -33.77
N ALA A 174 -29.24 34.04 -32.63
CA ALA A 174 -29.09 33.08 -31.53
C ALA A 174 -29.48 31.66 -32.02
N GLY A 175 -28.55 30.70 -31.92
CA GLY A 175 -28.75 29.33 -32.43
C GLY A 175 -29.03 29.21 -33.94
N ARG A 176 -28.43 30.06 -34.77
CA ARG A 176 -28.77 30.19 -36.22
C ARG A 176 -28.84 28.84 -36.96
N VAL A 177 -27.94 27.90 -36.67
CA VAL A 177 -27.87 26.59 -37.34
C VAL A 177 -28.14 25.40 -36.39
N ALA A 178 -28.74 25.67 -35.22
CA ALA A 178 -28.92 24.67 -34.16
C ALA A 178 -29.98 23.63 -34.49
N THR A 179 -29.54 22.37 -34.52
CA THR A 179 -30.34 21.15 -34.72
C THR A 179 -30.37 20.25 -33.47
N GLY A 180 -29.47 20.44 -32.50
CA GLY A 180 -29.48 19.74 -31.20
C GLY A 180 -30.53 20.25 -30.20
N GLU A 181 -31.00 19.35 -29.33
CA GLU A 181 -32.09 19.63 -28.39
C GLU A 181 -31.66 20.25 -27.04
N TYR A 182 -32.64 20.72 -26.27
CA TYR A 182 -32.50 21.25 -24.90
C TYR A 182 -31.53 22.44 -24.74
N ASN A 183 -31.30 23.22 -25.80
CA ASN A 183 -30.41 24.38 -25.75
C ASN A 183 -31.15 25.68 -25.36
N SER A 184 -30.48 26.60 -24.67
CA SER A 184 -31.00 27.94 -24.33
C SER A 184 -29.97 29.01 -24.70
N PHE A 185 -30.23 29.79 -25.75
CA PHE A 185 -29.30 30.80 -26.27
C PHE A 185 -29.92 32.20 -26.20
N VAL A 186 -29.27 33.12 -25.50
CA VAL A 186 -29.75 34.48 -25.22
C VAL A 186 -28.63 35.49 -25.50
N GLY A 187 -28.80 36.31 -26.53
CA GLY A 187 -27.82 37.31 -26.94
C GLY A 187 -27.47 37.21 -28.43
N ALA A 188 -26.99 38.31 -29.01
CA ALA A 188 -26.69 38.34 -30.44
C ALA A 188 -25.54 37.38 -30.79
N ASN A 189 -25.82 36.47 -31.73
CA ASN A 189 -24.96 35.37 -32.15
C ASN A 189 -24.54 34.40 -31.03
N ALA A 190 -25.31 34.28 -29.94
CA ALA A 190 -25.10 33.22 -28.95
C ALA A 190 -25.37 31.84 -29.57
N GLY A 191 -24.44 30.90 -29.43
CA GLY A 191 -24.54 29.55 -30.03
C GLY A 191 -24.66 29.55 -31.56
N TYR A 192 -24.12 30.58 -32.24
CA TYR A 192 -24.36 30.84 -33.67
C TYR A 192 -24.06 29.64 -34.57
N SER A 193 -22.95 28.94 -34.33
CA SER A 193 -22.49 27.79 -35.12
C SER A 193 -22.97 26.44 -34.59
N ASN A 194 -23.74 26.42 -33.50
CA ASN A 194 -24.16 25.17 -32.86
C ASN A 194 -24.96 24.38 -33.89
N ASN A 195 -24.52 23.17 -34.20
CA ASN A 195 -25.20 22.25 -35.09
C ASN A 195 -25.89 21.20 -34.19
N THR A 196 -25.22 20.09 -33.89
CA THR A 196 -25.79 18.95 -33.15
C THR A 196 -25.52 18.97 -31.64
N GLY A 197 -24.90 20.03 -31.10
CA GLY A 197 -24.64 20.14 -29.65
C GLY A 197 -25.93 20.34 -28.85
N GLU A 198 -26.05 19.69 -27.69
CA GLU A 198 -27.27 19.62 -26.88
C GLU A 198 -27.08 20.10 -25.44
N TYR A 199 -28.17 20.42 -24.73
CA TYR A 199 -28.15 20.82 -23.31
C TYR A 199 -27.25 22.03 -22.98
N ASN A 200 -26.96 22.91 -23.94
CA ASN A 200 -26.13 24.08 -23.72
C ASN A 200 -26.94 25.31 -23.30
N SER A 201 -26.43 26.12 -22.38
CA SER A 201 -27.05 27.39 -21.93
C SER A 201 -26.09 28.57 -22.13
N PHE A 202 -26.29 29.38 -23.17
CA PHE A 202 -25.43 30.52 -23.51
C PHE A 202 -26.16 31.85 -23.33
N LEU A 203 -25.60 32.76 -22.54
CA LEU A 203 -26.14 34.09 -22.23
C LEU A 203 -25.05 35.14 -22.45
N GLY A 204 -25.12 35.90 -23.54
CA GLY A 204 -24.18 36.99 -23.84
C GLY A 204 -23.94 37.20 -25.33
N TYR A 205 -23.32 38.34 -25.66
CA TYR A 205 -22.87 38.62 -27.03
C TYR A 205 -21.80 37.61 -27.46
N GLN A 206 -22.07 36.85 -28.53
CA GLN A 206 -21.16 35.82 -29.06
C GLN A 206 -20.71 34.76 -28.04
N ALA A 207 -21.53 34.47 -27.01
CA ALA A 207 -21.29 33.34 -26.11
C ALA A 207 -21.40 32.01 -26.90
N GLY A 208 -20.38 31.15 -26.85
CA GLY A 208 -20.35 29.88 -27.59
C GLY A 208 -20.45 30.02 -29.11
N TYR A 209 -19.94 31.10 -29.69
CA TYR A 209 -20.14 31.44 -31.11
C TYR A 209 -19.70 30.32 -32.09
N ASN A 210 -18.56 29.67 -31.84
CA ASN A 210 -18.03 28.57 -32.68
C ASN A 210 -18.42 27.16 -32.18
N ASN A 211 -19.30 27.02 -31.18
CA ASN A 211 -19.75 25.69 -30.71
C ASN A 211 -20.34 24.95 -31.89
N THR A 212 -19.89 23.74 -32.24
CA THR A 212 -20.46 22.99 -33.40
C THR A 212 -21.21 21.75 -32.96
N THR A 213 -20.56 20.85 -32.23
CA THR A 213 -21.15 19.57 -31.77
C THR A 213 -21.09 19.40 -30.27
N ALA A 214 -20.61 20.39 -29.53
CA ALA A 214 -20.36 20.26 -28.10
C ALA A 214 -21.63 20.43 -27.26
N SER A 215 -21.76 19.62 -26.21
CA SER A 215 -22.96 19.53 -25.36
C SER A 215 -22.67 19.87 -23.90
N GLN A 216 -23.74 20.17 -23.14
CA GLN A 216 -23.74 20.38 -21.69
C GLN A 216 -22.94 21.60 -21.20
N ASN A 217 -22.67 22.59 -22.07
CA ASN A 217 -21.90 23.78 -21.70
C ASN A 217 -22.79 24.94 -21.20
N VAL A 218 -22.32 25.71 -20.22
CA VAL A 218 -22.99 26.90 -19.68
C VAL A 218 -22.08 28.12 -19.82
N PHE A 219 -22.37 29.02 -20.76
CA PHE A 219 -21.52 30.19 -21.05
C PHE A 219 -22.27 31.50 -20.76
N LEU A 220 -21.86 32.23 -19.71
CA LEU A 220 -22.52 33.44 -19.22
C LEU A 220 -21.56 34.63 -19.32
N GLY A 221 -21.67 35.44 -20.36
CA GLY A 221 -20.84 36.62 -20.60
C GLY A 221 -20.56 36.88 -22.07
N GLY A 222 -20.19 38.12 -22.41
CA GLY A 222 -19.72 38.44 -23.75
C GLY A 222 -18.43 37.68 -24.07
N TRP A 223 -18.37 37.02 -25.23
CA TRP A 223 -17.25 36.18 -25.69
C TRP A 223 -16.89 34.97 -24.79
N ALA A 224 -17.75 34.59 -23.84
CA ALA A 224 -17.57 33.37 -23.05
C ALA A 224 -17.58 32.13 -23.97
N GLY A 225 -16.53 31.31 -23.91
CA GLY A 225 -16.40 30.11 -24.76
C GLY A 225 -16.39 30.38 -26.27
N TYR A 226 -15.96 31.57 -26.72
CA TYR A 226 -16.10 32.03 -28.12
C TYR A 226 -15.61 31.02 -29.17
N THR A 227 -14.43 30.42 -28.99
CA THR A 227 -13.86 29.45 -29.94
C THR A 227 -14.23 28.00 -29.67
N ASN A 228 -15.04 27.70 -28.63
CA ASN A 228 -15.33 26.32 -28.22
C ASN A 228 -15.92 25.58 -29.41
N ASN A 229 -15.31 24.47 -29.86
CA ASN A 229 -15.75 23.76 -31.06
C ASN A 229 -16.48 22.46 -30.66
N THR A 230 -15.77 21.60 -29.93
CA THR A 230 -16.26 20.28 -29.50
C THR A 230 -16.13 20.02 -28.00
N GLY A 231 -15.64 20.99 -27.22
CA GLY A 231 -15.44 20.85 -25.76
C GLY A 231 -16.74 20.82 -24.96
N THR A 232 -16.97 19.77 -24.17
CA THR A 232 -18.24 19.49 -23.47
C THR A 232 -18.20 19.79 -21.98
N ALA A 233 -19.38 19.94 -21.35
CA ALA A 233 -19.53 20.05 -19.90
C ALA A 233 -18.75 21.22 -19.24
N ASN A 234 -18.49 22.31 -19.97
CA ASN A 234 -17.78 23.48 -19.44
C ASN A 234 -18.74 24.56 -18.91
N LEU A 235 -18.43 25.17 -17.77
CA LEU A 235 -19.10 26.35 -17.21
C LEU A 235 -18.17 27.57 -17.35
N PHE A 236 -18.48 28.56 -18.19
CA PHE A 236 -17.70 29.79 -18.34
C PHE A 236 -18.55 31.02 -18.00
N ALA A 237 -18.35 31.63 -16.83
CA ALA A 237 -19.12 32.75 -16.30
C ALA A 237 -18.25 34.02 -16.16
N GLY A 238 -18.21 34.83 -17.21
CA GLY A 238 -17.49 36.10 -17.22
C GLY A 238 -17.23 36.62 -18.64
N TYR A 239 -16.88 37.89 -18.74
CA TYR A 239 -16.40 38.47 -19.99
C TYR A 239 -15.15 37.73 -20.47
N ALA A 240 -15.21 37.16 -21.67
CA ALA A 240 -14.14 36.37 -22.29
C ALA A 240 -13.58 35.21 -21.44
N ALA A 241 -14.38 34.67 -20.51
CA ALA A 241 -14.03 33.45 -19.78
C ALA A 241 -13.96 32.26 -20.75
N GLY A 242 -12.87 31.48 -20.69
CA GLY A 242 -12.63 30.35 -21.60
C GLY A 242 -12.63 30.72 -23.09
N ARG A 243 -12.33 31.98 -23.45
CA ARG A 243 -12.52 32.50 -24.82
C ARG A 243 -11.81 31.65 -25.89
N GLY A 244 -10.62 31.16 -25.57
CA GLY A 244 -9.75 30.34 -26.42
C GLY A 244 -10.03 28.83 -26.42
N ASN A 245 -11.04 28.34 -25.68
CA ASN A 245 -11.36 26.91 -25.62
C ASN A 245 -11.65 26.39 -27.02
N THR A 246 -11.09 25.25 -27.41
CA THR A 246 -11.38 24.62 -28.70
C THR A 246 -11.97 23.23 -28.49
N THR A 247 -11.30 22.38 -27.70
CA THR A 247 -11.73 21.01 -27.40
C THR A 247 -11.71 20.64 -25.91
N GLY A 248 -11.27 21.54 -25.03
CA GLY A 248 -11.22 21.31 -23.58
C GLY A 248 -12.61 21.05 -22.97
N PHE A 249 -12.70 20.16 -21.99
CA PHE A 249 -13.95 19.70 -21.40
C PHE A 249 -13.93 19.72 -19.86
N GLU A 250 -15.10 19.71 -19.23
CA GLU A 250 -15.29 19.69 -17.75
C GLU A 250 -14.61 20.87 -17.01
N ASN A 251 -14.37 22.00 -17.68
CA ASN A 251 -13.77 23.19 -17.05
C ASN A 251 -14.83 24.11 -16.44
N SER A 252 -14.58 24.66 -15.25
CA SER A 252 -15.42 25.66 -14.58
C SER A 252 -14.66 26.96 -14.35
N PHE A 253 -14.83 27.94 -15.23
CA PHE A 253 -14.21 29.27 -15.15
C PHE A 253 -15.23 30.34 -14.78
N ALA A 254 -14.95 31.15 -13.76
CA ALA A 254 -15.77 32.30 -13.38
C ALA A 254 -14.88 33.53 -13.09
N GLY A 255 -15.08 34.61 -13.86
CA GLY A 255 -14.30 35.85 -13.75
C GLY A 255 -13.97 36.48 -15.10
N HIS A 256 -13.59 37.75 -15.09
CA HIS A 256 -13.11 38.44 -16.28
C HIS A 256 -11.84 37.75 -16.81
N THR A 257 -11.86 37.29 -18.07
CA THR A 257 -10.73 36.62 -18.73
C THR A 257 -10.14 35.41 -17.98
N ALA A 258 -10.94 34.72 -17.15
CA ALA A 258 -10.52 33.45 -16.54
C ALA A 258 -10.32 32.37 -17.62
N GLY A 259 -9.18 31.67 -17.61
CA GLY A 259 -8.85 30.65 -18.63
C GLY A 259 -8.80 31.18 -20.07
N TYR A 260 -8.42 32.43 -20.29
CA TYR A 260 -8.59 33.15 -21.55
C TYR A 260 -8.02 32.42 -22.78
N THR A 261 -6.84 31.80 -22.67
CA THR A 261 -6.21 31.04 -23.77
C THR A 261 -6.37 29.52 -23.69
N ASN A 262 -7.14 28.97 -22.72
CA ASN A 262 -7.27 27.52 -22.54
C ASN A 262 -7.70 26.88 -23.85
N SER A 263 -6.89 26.05 -24.50
CA SER A 263 -7.21 25.50 -25.82
C SER A 263 -7.81 24.10 -25.70
N THR A 264 -7.05 23.19 -25.07
CA THR A 264 -7.41 21.78 -24.93
C THR A 264 -7.40 21.28 -23.48
N GLY A 265 -7.05 22.14 -22.52
CA GLY A 265 -7.05 21.80 -21.10
C GLY A 265 -8.44 21.41 -20.58
N TYR A 266 -8.50 20.45 -19.65
CA TYR A 266 -9.73 19.85 -19.14
C TYR A 266 -9.75 19.74 -17.61
N ASN A 267 -10.94 19.59 -17.02
CA ASN A 267 -11.14 19.49 -15.56
C ASN A 267 -10.55 20.65 -14.72
N ASN A 268 -10.35 21.84 -15.29
CA ASN A 268 -9.83 23.00 -14.57
C ASN A 268 -10.93 23.86 -13.93
N SER A 269 -10.71 24.36 -12.72
CA SER A 269 -11.63 25.22 -11.96
C SER A 269 -10.99 26.59 -11.66
N PHE A 270 -11.34 27.65 -12.40
CA PHE A 270 -10.71 28.97 -12.28
C PHE A 270 -11.71 30.05 -11.84
N PHE A 271 -11.62 30.50 -10.58
CA PHE A 271 -12.53 31.49 -9.97
C PHE A 271 -11.78 32.78 -9.61
N GLY A 272 -11.76 33.75 -10.52
CA GLY A 272 -11.10 35.03 -10.33
C GLY A 272 -10.86 35.79 -11.63
N SER A 273 -10.61 37.09 -11.53
CA SER A 273 -10.14 37.90 -12.66
C SER A 273 -8.78 37.37 -13.13
N ALA A 274 -8.66 37.04 -14.42
CA ALA A 274 -7.45 36.50 -15.05
C ALA A 274 -6.83 35.25 -14.35
N ALA A 275 -7.62 34.48 -13.60
CA ALA A 275 -7.19 33.19 -13.07
C ALA A 275 -6.91 32.22 -14.22
N GLY A 276 -5.72 31.61 -14.25
CA GLY A 276 -5.30 30.71 -15.33
C GLY A 276 -5.25 31.36 -16.72
N TYR A 277 -4.97 32.66 -16.82
CA TYR A 277 -5.11 33.45 -18.06
C TYR A 277 -4.43 32.82 -19.28
N THR A 278 -3.17 32.38 -19.13
CA THR A 278 -2.39 31.77 -20.23
C THR A 278 -2.50 30.25 -20.33
N ASN A 279 -3.41 29.59 -19.58
CA ASN A 279 -3.52 28.13 -19.64
C ASN A 279 -3.70 27.73 -21.10
N SER A 280 -2.97 26.73 -21.58
CA SER A 280 -3.02 26.29 -22.98
C SER A 280 -3.51 24.86 -23.05
N THR A 281 -2.82 23.97 -22.33
CA THR A 281 -3.12 22.53 -22.30
C THR A 281 -3.17 21.94 -20.87
N GLY A 282 -2.86 22.73 -19.83
CA GLY A 282 -2.89 22.27 -18.44
C GLY A 282 -4.27 21.76 -18.01
N TYR A 283 -4.30 20.74 -17.15
CA TYR A 283 -5.53 20.04 -16.74
C TYR A 283 -5.62 19.82 -15.22
N GLN A 284 -6.84 19.58 -14.72
CA GLN A 284 -7.11 19.31 -13.29
C GLN A 284 -6.61 20.39 -12.31
N ASN A 285 -6.41 21.64 -12.76
CA ASN A 285 -5.96 22.74 -11.90
C ASN A 285 -7.15 23.45 -11.23
N SER A 286 -7.00 23.91 -9.98
CA SER A 286 -7.99 24.68 -9.23
C SER A 286 -7.42 26.02 -8.77
N PHE A 287 -7.75 27.12 -9.46
CA PHE A 287 -7.23 28.46 -9.18
C PHE A 287 -8.35 29.38 -8.67
N ILE A 288 -8.17 30.01 -7.50
CA ILE A 288 -9.16 30.89 -6.87
C ILE A 288 -8.49 32.19 -6.42
N GLY A 289 -8.82 33.31 -7.04
CA GLY A 289 -8.24 34.63 -6.77
C GLY A 289 -7.85 35.39 -8.04
N ASP A 290 -7.71 36.71 -7.92
CA ASP A 290 -7.23 37.54 -9.04
C ASP A 290 -5.79 37.15 -9.42
N ALA A 291 -5.61 36.83 -10.70
CA ALA A 291 -4.37 36.38 -11.33
C ALA A 291 -3.66 35.19 -10.63
N ALA A 292 -4.42 34.31 -9.96
CA ALA A 292 -3.91 33.02 -9.50
C ALA A 292 -3.56 32.13 -10.70
N GLY A 293 -2.34 31.57 -10.72
CA GLY A 293 -1.84 30.75 -11.83
C GLY A 293 -1.83 31.46 -13.20
N TYR A 294 -1.65 32.79 -13.22
CA TYR A 294 -1.82 33.61 -14.43
C TYR A 294 -1.01 33.11 -15.64
N ASP A 295 0.28 32.79 -15.45
CA ASP A 295 1.21 32.35 -16.49
C ASP A 295 1.28 30.80 -16.64
N ASN A 296 0.34 30.04 -16.05
CA ASN A 296 0.24 28.58 -16.27
C ASN A 296 0.02 28.28 -17.74
N SER A 297 0.85 27.41 -18.33
CA SER A 297 0.78 27.06 -19.75
C SER A 297 0.39 25.59 -19.92
N THR A 298 1.16 24.70 -19.29
CA THR A 298 1.04 23.24 -19.40
C THR A 298 0.92 22.54 -18.05
N GLY A 299 1.19 23.23 -16.93
CA GLY A 299 1.12 22.67 -15.58
C GLY A 299 -0.24 22.07 -15.23
N TYR A 300 -0.24 20.97 -14.46
CA TYR A 300 -1.43 20.16 -14.15
C TYR A 300 -1.52 19.78 -12.67
N GLU A 301 -2.75 19.48 -12.23
CA GLU A 301 -3.08 19.07 -10.85
C GLU A 301 -2.57 20.06 -9.77
N ASN A 302 -2.55 21.36 -10.08
CA ASN A 302 -2.19 22.42 -9.14
C ASN A 302 -3.42 23.07 -8.48
N THR A 303 -3.34 23.42 -7.20
CA THR A 303 -4.37 24.18 -6.47
C THR A 303 -3.78 25.51 -5.98
N PHE A 304 -4.19 26.65 -6.56
CA PHE A 304 -3.70 27.99 -6.18
C PHE A 304 -4.83 28.87 -5.65
N VAL A 305 -4.77 29.31 -4.41
CA VAL A 305 -5.85 30.07 -3.76
C VAL A 305 -5.28 31.32 -3.09
N GLY A 306 -5.62 32.50 -3.61
CA GLY A 306 -5.14 33.79 -3.14
C GLY A 306 -4.80 34.74 -4.29
N TRP A 307 -4.65 36.02 -3.97
CA TRP A 307 -4.20 37.01 -4.95
C TRP A 307 -2.79 36.67 -5.44
N VAL A 308 -2.62 36.57 -6.77
CA VAL A 308 -1.37 36.22 -7.46
C VAL A 308 -0.60 35.00 -6.90
N ALA A 309 -1.33 34.04 -6.31
CA ALA A 309 -0.77 32.75 -5.89
C ALA A 309 -0.29 31.96 -7.13
N GLY A 310 0.95 31.45 -7.10
CA GLY A 310 1.55 30.71 -8.21
C GLY A 310 1.60 31.48 -9.54
N ARG A 311 1.66 32.83 -9.50
CA ARG A 311 1.48 33.68 -10.69
C ARG A 311 2.32 33.25 -11.89
N TYR A 312 3.60 32.96 -11.67
CA TYR A 312 4.57 32.63 -12.72
C TYR A 312 4.74 31.12 -13.01
N ASN A 313 3.89 30.24 -12.44
CA ASN A 313 4.01 28.80 -12.63
C ASN A 313 3.73 28.48 -14.10
N THR A 314 4.71 28.06 -14.90
CA THR A 314 4.52 27.77 -16.33
C THR A 314 4.24 26.29 -16.60
N GLU A 315 5.01 25.41 -15.94
CA GLU A 315 5.03 23.96 -16.18
C GLU A 315 4.92 23.12 -14.88
N GLY A 316 4.98 23.74 -13.70
CA GLY A 316 4.93 23.04 -12.42
C GLY A 316 3.62 22.25 -12.21
N TRP A 317 3.71 21.14 -11.48
CA TRP A 317 2.64 20.14 -11.30
C TRP A 317 2.57 19.61 -9.85
N TYR A 318 1.39 19.15 -9.42
CA TYR A 318 1.08 18.75 -8.03
C TYR A 318 1.40 19.81 -6.95
N ASN A 319 1.28 21.09 -7.26
CA ASN A 319 1.50 22.15 -6.27
C ASN A 319 0.20 22.61 -5.59
N SER A 320 0.24 22.93 -4.30
CA SER A 320 -0.89 23.49 -3.55
C SER A 320 -0.47 24.77 -2.83
N PHE A 321 -0.79 25.94 -3.39
CA PHE A 321 -0.40 27.25 -2.85
C PHE A 321 -1.63 28.00 -2.32
N LEU A 322 -1.69 28.29 -1.03
CA LEU A 322 -2.79 28.98 -0.37
C LEU A 322 -2.28 30.21 0.40
N GLY A 323 -2.61 31.41 -0.09
CA GLY A 323 -2.17 32.68 0.45
C GLY A 323 -1.83 33.70 -0.65
N ALA A 324 -1.95 34.99 -0.36
CA ALA A 324 -1.53 36.04 -1.29
C ALA A 324 0.00 35.97 -1.49
N TRP A 325 0.45 36.03 -2.74
CA TRP A 325 1.84 35.83 -3.16
C TRP A 325 2.48 34.47 -2.77
N ALA A 326 1.70 33.45 -2.39
CA ALA A 326 2.23 32.12 -2.13
C ALA A 326 2.83 31.52 -3.43
N GLY A 327 4.11 31.13 -3.39
CA GLY A 327 4.82 30.57 -4.55
C GLY A 327 4.90 31.51 -5.76
N TRP A 328 4.90 32.84 -5.56
CA TRP A 328 4.75 33.85 -6.62
C TRP A 328 5.74 33.67 -7.79
N SER A 329 7.02 33.40 -7.53
CA SER A 329 8.06 33.19 -8.56
C SER A 329 8.22 31.74 -9.05
N ASN A 330 7.46 30.77 -8.55
CA ASN A 330 7.61 29.38 -8.99
C ASN A 330 7.29 29.30 -10.50
N THR A 331 8.18 28.70 -11.31
CA THR A 331 8.02 28.49 -12.75
C THR A 331 7.85 27.01 -13.09
N THR A 332 8.74 26.15 -12.59
CA THR A 332 8.80 24.71 -12.92
C THR A 332 8.89 23.78 -11.72
N GLY A 333 8.86 24.33 -10.49
CA GLY A 333 8.87 23.53 -9.27
C GLY A 333 7.60 22.68 -9.12
N ASN A 334 7.72 21.49 -8.56
CA ASN A 334 6.66 20.48 -8.48
C ASN A 334 6.46 19.93 -7.06
N ASN A 335 5.33 19.26 -6.82
CA ASN A 335 4.98 18.57 -5.57
C ASN A 335 5.08 19.42 -4.28
N SER A 336 4.89 20.75 -4.35
CA SER A 336 5.06 21.64 -3.20
C SER A 336 3.73 22.09 -2.58
N SER A 337 3.58 21.96 -1.27
CA SER A 337 2.44 22.43 -0.47
C SER A 337 2.86 23.66 0.34
N ILE A 338 2.26 24.82 0.07
CA ILE A 338 2.72 26.14 0.52
C ILE A 338 1.52 26.94 1.03
N LEU A 339 1.45 27.19 2.34
CA LEU A 339 0.36 27.89 3.00
C LEU A 339 0.88 29.12 3.76
N GLY A 340 0.57 30.31 3.27
CA GLY A 340 0.94 31.57 3.92
C GLY A 340 1.09 32.74 2.97
N HIS A 341 0.96 33.94 3.51
CA HIS A 341 1.25 35.18 2.78
C HIS A 341 2.75 35.25 2.45
N SER A 342 3.09 35.52 1.19
CA SER A 342 4.49 35.58 0.70
C SER A 342 5.36 34.36 1.03
N ALA A 343 4.74 33.19 1.29
CA ALA A 343 5.47 31.95 1.52
C ALA A 343 6.12 31.47 0.20
N ALA A 344 7.39 31.08 0.26
CA ALA A 344 8.20 30.67 -0.91
C ALA A 344 8.26 31.71 -2.06
N TYR A 345 8.19 33.00 -1.75
CA TYR A 345 8.01 34.08 -2.73
C TYR A 345 8.97 34.01 -3.94
N TYR A 346 10.26 33.71 -3.71
CA TYR A 346 11.29 33.65 -4.75
C TYR A 346 11.71 32.23 -5.21
N ASN A 347 11.11 31.16 -4.68
CA ASN A 347 11.50 29.79 -5.01
C ASN A 347 11.01 29.40 -6.42
N GLN A 348 11.88 29.45 -7.42
CA GLN A 348 11.49 29.33 -8.84
C GLN A 348 11.36 27.88 -9.33
N THR A 349 12.33 27.05 -8.99
CA THR A 349 12.48 25.68 -9.54
C THR A 349 12.57 24.63 -8.43
N GLY A 350 12.26 25.04 -7.19
CA GLY A 350 12.32 24.19 -6.02
C GLY A 350 11.09 23.29 -5.89
N SER A 351 11.31 22.04 -5.52
CA SER A 351 10.29 20.99 -5.54
C SER A 351 10.18 20.25 -4.21
N ALA A 352 9.07 19.54 -4.00
CA ALA A 352 8.79 18.72 -2.81
C ALA A 352 8.89 19.49 -1.47
N ASN A 353 8.48 20.76 -1.46
CA ASN A 353 8.52 21.60 -0.26
C ASN A 353 7.19 21.57 0.51
N ALA A 354 7.25 21.57 1.84
CA ALA A 354 6.11 21.64 2.75
C ALA A 354 6.25 22.89 3.64
N ILE A 355 5.56 23.97 3.27
CA ILE A 355 5.78 25.32 3.83
C ILE A 355 4.48 25.86 4.44
N LEU A 356 4.54 26.34 5.68
CA LEU A 356 3.39 26.87 6.43
C LEU A 356 3.81 28.10 7.25
N GLY A 357 3.43 29.30 6.82
CA GLY A 357 3.61 30.54 7.59
C GLY A 357 3.86 31.78 6.73
N ASP A 358 3.54 32.96 7.27
CA ASP A 358 3.85 34.25 6.63
C ASP A 358 5.37 34.41 6.43
N GLY A 359 5.78 34.67 5.19
CA GLY A 359 7.19 34.81 4.79
C GLY A 359 8.05 33.56 5.01
N ALA A 360 7.47 32.38 5.24
CA ALA A 360 8.25 31.15 5.37
C ALA A 360 8.93 30.80 4.03
N GLY A 361 10.24 30.54 4.05
CA GLY A 361 11.03 30.25 2.86
C GLY A 361 11.06 31.38 1.81
N TYR A 362 10.93 32.65 2.23
CA TYR A 362 10.81 33.81 1.33
C TYR A 362 11.87 33.86 0.22
N GLY A 363 13.14 33.64 0.61
CA GLY A 363 14.26 33.44 -0.30
C GLY A 363 14.72 34.70 -1.05
N VAL A 364 15.45 34.49 -2.15
CA VAL A 364 16.04 35.55 -2.99
C VAL A 364 15.89 35.19 -4.46
N SER A 365 15.55 36.18 -5.30
CA SER A 365 15.42 36.01 -6.75
C SER A 365 16.63 35.31 -7.39
N GLY A 366 16.40 34.53 -8.44
CA GLY A 366 17.40 33.69 -9.11
C GLY A 366 17.80 32.40 -8.38
N ASN A 367 17.23 32.10 -7.20
CA ASN A 367 17.60 30.93 -6.39
C ASN A 367 16.37 30.04 -6.06
N SER A 368 16.64 28.78 -5.69
CA SER A 368 15.63 27.75 -5.41
C SER A 368 16.12 26.75 -4.36
N PHE A 369 15.20 26.20 -3.57
CA PHE A 369 15.47 25.11 -2.62
C PHE A 369 14.38 24.03 -2.69
N SER A 370 14.76 22.79 -2.38
CA SER A 370 13.87 21.60 -2.48
C SER A 370 13.84 20.80 -1.18
N ASN A 371 12.85 19.93 -1.04
CA ASN A 371 12.68 19.00 0.09
C ASN A 371 12.63 19.69 1.47
N ALA A 372 12.24 20.96 1.54
CA ALA A 372 12.25 21.73 2.79
C ALA A 372 10.89 21.67 3.52
N ALA A 373 10.92 21.39 4.82
CA ALA A 373 9.77 21.43 5.72
C ALA A 373 9.86 22.67 6.61
N LEU A 374 9.17 23.75 6.25
CA LEU A 374 9.30 25.08 6.86
C LEU A 374 7.98 25.51 7.51
N VAL A 375 7.88 25.50 8.84
CA VAL A 375 6.65 25.81 9.57
C VAL A 375 6.88 26.93 10.58
N GLY A 376 6.22 28.08 10.40
CA GLY A 376 6.26 29.24 11.28
C GLY A 376 6.48 30.54 10.52
N HIS A 377 6.05 31.67 11.11
CA HIS A 377 6.30 33.00 10.54
C HIS A 377 7.81 33.22 10.36
N ARG A 378 8.21 33.45 9.10
CA ARG A 378 9.60 33.64 8.65
C ARG A 378 10.56 32.49 8.98
N ALA A 379 10.05 31.26 9.10
CA ALA A 379 10.91 30.07 9.12
C ALA A 379 11.68 29.96 7.79
N GLY A 380 13.01 29.81 7.83
CA GLY A 380 13.85 29.76 6.63
C GLY A 380 13.80 31.01 5.74
N TYR A 381 13.52 32.20 6.30
CA TYR A 381 13.33 33.43 5.50
C TYR A 381 14.49 33.72 4.52
N GLY A 382 15.74 33.54 4.98
CA GLY A 382 16.94 33.77 4.18
C GLY A 382 17.32 32.64 3.20
N LEU A 383 16.56 31.55 3.11
CA LEU A 383 16.97 30.34 2.41
C LEU A 383 17.04 30.56 0.88
N THR A 384 18.25 30.46 0.32
CA THR A 384 18.52 30.64 -1.11
C THR A 384 18.63 29.31 -1.85
N THR A 385 19.55 28.43 -1.42
CA THR A 385 19.99 27.25 -2.20
C THR A 385 20.20 26.00 -1.35
N GLY A 386 19.84 26.04 -0.06
CA GLY A 386 19.96 24.91 0.85
C GLY A 386 18.72 24.00 0.87
N SER A 387 18.85 22.78 0.36
CA SER A 387 17.77 21.78 0.35
C SER A 387 17.71 20.91 1.62
N ASP A 388 16.68 20.08 1.72
CA ASP A 388 16.51 19.03 2.75
C ASP A 388 16.40 19.57 4.21
N ASN A 389 16.03 20.84 4.40
CA ASN A 389 15.98 21.48 5.72
C ASN A 389 14.61 21.32 6.42
N ILE A 390 14.63 21.10 7.74
CA ILE A 390 13.43 21.05 8.60
C ILE A 390 13.48 22.22 9.59
N PHE A 391 12.71 23.28 9.37
CA PHE A 391 12.66 24.47 10.23
C PHE A 391 11.26 24.66 10.83
N LEU A 392 11.12 24.50 12.15
CA LEU A 392 9.83 24.53 12.84
C LEU A 392 9.83 25.53 14.00
N GLY A 393 9.20 26.70 13.80
CA GLY A 393 9.05 27.75 14.80
C GLY A 393 9.10 29.17 14.21
N TRP A 394 8.75 30.17 15.01
CA TRP A 394 8.90 31.58 14.63
C TRP A 394 10.39 31.89 14.39
N GLN A 395 10.74 32.35 13.19
CA GLN A 395 12.13 32.58 12.76
C GLN A 395 13.09 31.37 12.88
N ALA A 396 12.57 30.14 12.90
CA ALA A 396 13.42 28.94 12.85
C ALA A 396 14.27 28.92 11.55
N GLY A 397 15.59 28.80 11.66
CA GLY A 397 16.51 28.84 10.52
C GLY A 397 16.54 30.17 9.76
N TYR A 398 16.12 31.29 10.37
CA TYR A 398 15.98 32.60 9.68
C TYR A 398 17.25 33.08 8.96
N ASN A 399 18.42 32.76 9.49
CA ASN A 399 19.73 33.15 8.97
C ASN A 399 20.35 32.13 7.98
N THR A 400 19.74 30.97 7.76
CA THR A 400 20.26 29.94 6.85
C THR A 400 20.06 30.39 5.39
N THR A 401 21.12 30.38 4.59
CA THR A 401 21.09 30.78 3.16
C THR A 401 21.31 29.57 2.26
N SER A 402 22.51 28.99 2.27
CA SER A 402 22.88 27.83 1.45
C SER A 402 23.03 26.53 2.25
N GLY A 403 22.86 26.58 3.57
CA GLY A 403 22.97 25.42 4.45
C GLY A 403 21.89 24.36 4.19
N ALA A 404 22.26 23.09 4.10
CA ALA A 404 21.37 21.97 3.76
C ALA A 404 21.26 20.92 4.88
N ARG A 405 20.18 20.13 4.89
CA ARG A 405 19.98 18.99 5.82
C ARG A 405 20.00 19.38 7.31
N ASN A 406 19.66 20.63 7.63
CA ASN A 406 19.61 21.10 9.00
C ASN A 406 18.22 20.84 9.62
N ILE A 407 18.18 20.54 10.91
CA ILE A 407 16.94 20.39 11.69
C ILE A 407 16.95 21.46 12.79
N ILE A 408 16.16 22.52 12.61
CA ILE A 408 16.13 23.67 13.53
C ILE A 408 14.72 23.89 14.03
N ILE A 409 14.50 23.73 15.35
CA ILE A 409 13.17 23.72 15.96
C ILE A 409 13.16 24.68 17.15
N GLY A 410 12.19 25.60 17.20
CA GLY A 410 11.97 26.51 18.32
C GLY A 410 11.82 27.99 17.92
N TYR A 411 11.55 28.83 18.92
CA TYR A 411 11.43 30.28 18.76
C TYR A 411 12.81 30.93 18.57
N ASP A 412 12.97 31.72 17.50
CA ASP A 412 14.19 32.41 17.06
C ASP A 412 15.44 31.52 17.07
N GLN A 413 15.27 30.23 16.78
CA GLN A 413 16.39 29.30 16.70
C GLN A 413 17.06 29.39 15.33
N ARG A 414 18.37 29.59 15.36
CA ARG A 414 19.20 29.90 14.20
C ARG A 414 20.26 28.83 13.98
N ALA A 415 20.69 28.72 12.73
CA ALA A 415 21.86 27.95 12.36
C ALA A 415 23.11 28.65 12.92
N SER A 416 24.12 27.88 13.30
CA SER A 416 25.41 28.38 13.80
C SER A 416 26.12 29.31 12.81
N ALA A 417 25.96 29.07 11.51
CA ALA A 417 26.39 29.95 10.41
C ALA A 417 25.44 29.83 9.19
N PRO A 418 25.33 30.84 8.32
CA PRO A 418 24.37 30.82 7.20
C PRO A 418 24.49 29.65 6.22
N ALA A 419 25.70 29.11 6.04
CA ALA A 419 26.02 28.04 5.10
C ALA A 419 26.23 26.65 5.75
N VAL A 420 26.04 26.53 7.08
CA VAL A 420 26.25 25.26 7.80
C VAL A 420 25.24 24.20 7.34
N SER A 421 25.67 22.95 7.30
CA SER A 421 24.85 21.83 6.86
C SER A 421 24.93 20.68 7.86
N ASN A 422 23.86 19.88 7.94
CA ASN A 422 23.72 18.77 8.90
C ASN A 422 23.68 19.20 10.39
N GLU A 423 23.36 20.46 10.70
CA GLU A 423 23.18 20.94 12.10
C GLU A 423 21.81 20.55 12.65
N LEU A 424 21.80 19.96 13.84
CA LEU A 424 20.63 19.84 14.71
C LEU A 424 20.65 21.00 15.72
N ASN A 425 19.53 21.73 15.87
CA ASN A 425 19.30 22.70 16.95
C ASN A 425 17.83 22.67 17.37
N ILE A 426 17.53 22.08 18.53
CA ILE A 426 16.17 22.07 19.12
C ILE A 426 16.18 22.90 20.41
N GLY A 427 15.40 23.99 20.39
CA GLY A 427 15.14 24.88 21.51
C GLY A 427 16.36 25.66 22.01
N GLY A 428 17.49 25.63 21.31
CA GLY A 428 18.76 26.16 21.81
C GLY A 428 19.37 25.33 22.95
N VAL A 429 18.85 24.11 23.19
CA VAL A 429 19.28 23.21 24.27
C VAL A 429 19.89 21.94 23.71
N LEU A 430 19.25 21.29 22.75
CA LEU A 430 19.77 20.10 22.08
C LEU A 430 20.42 20.52 20.76
N TYR A 431 21.70 20.19 20.58
CA TYR A 431 22.44 20.43 19.36
C TYR A 431 22.99 19.12 18.80
N GLY A 432 23.52 19.13 17.58
CA GLY A 432 24.22 17.97 17.03
C GLY A 432 24.79 18.21 15.64
N ASP A 433 25.76 17.37 15.29
CA ASP A 433 26.23 17.19 13.92
C ASP A 433 25.68 15.86 13.41
N LEU A 434 24.69 15.93 12.53
CA LEU A 434 24.01 14.78 11.94
C LEU A 434 24.92 13.97 10.99
N SER A 435 26.02 14.57 10.51
CA SER A 435 27.03 13.88 9.69
C SER A 435 28.05 13.11 10.53
N ALA A 436 28.49 13.70 11.66
CA ALA A 436 29.35 13.05 12.65
C ALA A 436 28.58 12.06 13.55
N LYS A 437 27.24 12.10 13.54
CA LYS A 437 26.33 11.34 14.41
C LYS A 437 26.53 11.66 15.89
N THR A 438 26.77 12.93 16.21
CA THR A 438 26.98 13.40 17.58
C THR A 438 25.83 14.31 18.04
N ILE A 439 25.43 14.16 19.30
CA ILE A 439 24.35 14.92 19.93
C ILE A 439 24.86 15.56 21.22
N GLY A 440 24.65 16.86 21.36
CA GLY A 440 25.02 17.66 22.52
C GLY A 440 23.79 18.16 23.28
N ILE A 441 23.74 17.95 24.60
CA ILE A 441 22.80 18.63 25.50
C ILE A 441 23.56 19.79 26.16
N SER A 442 23.07 21.01 25.92
CA SER A 442 23.66 22.29 26.35
C SER A 442 25.04 22.64 25.77
N THR A 443 25.49 21.94 24.72
CA THR A 443 26.73 22.25 23.99
C THR A 443 26.53 22.20 22.48
N ARG A 444 27.06 23.19 21.75
CA ARG A 444 26.98 23.30 20.28
C ARG A 444 28.05 22.50 19.53
N VAL A 445 29.07 22.01 20.23
CA VAL A 445 30.19 21.25 19.64
C VAL A 445 30.35 19.96 20.44
N PRO A 446 29.51 18.94 20.18
CA PRO A 446 29.54 17.70 20.94
C PRO A 446 30.86 16.96 20.65
N GLN A 447 31.65 16.69 21.70
CA GLN A 447 32.95 16.02 21.56
C GLN A 447 32.85 14.48 21.53
N ALA A 448 31.65 13.95 21.76
CA ALA A 448 31.33 12.52 21.73
C ALA A 448 29.96 12.28 21.09
N ALA A 449 29.61 11.01 20.83
CA ALA A 449 28.31 10.63 20.27
C ALA A 449 27.11 11.15 21.10
N LEU A 450 27.27 11.18 22.42
CA LEU A 450 26.41 11.90 23.36
C LEU A 450 27.29 12.72 24.29
N ASP A 451 27.15 14.05 24.22
CA ASP A 451 27.85 15.02 25.06
C ASP A 451 26.83 15.77 25.92
N ILE A 452 26.98 15.78 27.25
CA ILE A 452 26.03 16.42 28.17
C ILE A 452 26.81 17.38 29.07
N VAL A 453 26.67 18.68 28.79
CA VAL A 453 27.32 19.72 29.59
C VAL A 453 26.39 20.15 30.71
N SER A 454 26.87 20.03 31.95
CA SER A 454 26.21 20.66 33.12
C SER A 454 26.33 22.18 32.97
N THR A 455 25.19 22.86 32.87
CA THR A 455 25.13 24.33 32.71
C THR A 455 25.40 25.10 34.00
N GLY A 456 25.58 24.41 35.13
CA GLY A 456 25.74 25.02 36.43
C GLY A 456 27.19 25.33 36.81
N THR A 457 27.42 26.52 37.35
CA THR A 457 28.72 26.92 37.94
C THR A 457 28.89 26.48 39.39
N LEU A 458 27.82 25.97 40.03
CA LEU A 458 27.81 25.50 41.41
C LEU A 458 27.98 23.99 41.48
N VAL A 459 28.73 23.51 42.47
CA VAL A 459 28.96 22.07 42.73
C VAL A 459 27.67 21.28 43.00
N SER A 460 26.58 21.98 43.37
CA SER A 460 25.24 21.43 43.60
C SER A 460 24.36 21.35 42.35
N GLN A 461 24.86 21.73 41.17
CA GLN A 461 24.14 21.61 39.91
C GLN A 461 24.71 20.45 39.08
N TYR A 462 23.83 19.49 38.79
CA TYR A 462 24.18 18.20 38.22
C TYR A 462 23.58 18.03 36.83
N ALA A 463 24.38 17.54 35.88
CA ALA A 463 23.86 16.91 34.67
C ALA A 463 23.29 15.53 35.06
N GLN A 464 21.97 15.34 34.90
CA GLN A 464 21.36 14.02 35.10
C GLN A 464 21.58 13.17 33.85
N ILE A 465 22.18 11.98 34.01
CA ILE A 465 22.54 11.08 32.91
C ILE A 465 21.56 9.91 32.82
N TRP A 466 21.12 9.35 33.96
CA TRP A 466 20.21 8.19 33.97
C TRP A 466 19.16 8.26 35.09
N ARG A 467 17.94 7.83 34.76
CA ARG A 467 16.83 7.60 35.71
C ARG A 467 16.24 6.20 35.48
N ASN A 468 15.76 5.53 36.53
CA ASN A 468 15.06 4.25 36.38
C ASN A 468 13.60 4.46 35.91
N SER A 469 12.88 3.37 35.64
CA SER A 469 11.48 3.39 35.20
C SER A 469 10.49 4.00 36.23
N GLY A 470 10.89 4.10 37.50
CA GLY A 470 10.15 4.82 38.55
C GLY A 470 10.52 6.31 38.69
N GLY A 471 11.45 6.81 37.86
CA GLY A 471 11.88 8.21 37.86
C GLY A 471 12.98 8.56 38.88
N THR A 472 13.54 7.58 39.62
CA THR A 472 14.67 7.81 40.54
C THR A 472 15.97 8.05 39.76
N VAL A 473 16.79 9.01 40.16
CA VAL A 473 18.12 9.27 39.56
C VAL A 473 19.09 8.15 39.92
N VAL A 474 19.73 7.55 38.90
CA VAL A 474 20.70 6.43 39.02
C VAL A 474 22.09 6.82 38.54
N ALA A 475 22.20 7.90 37.75
CA ALA A 475 23.49 8.51 37.42
C ALA A 475 23.32 10.02 37.24
N SER A 476 24.20 10.78 37.88
CA SER A 476 24.33 12.22 37.73
C SER A 476 25.79 12.63 37.80
N MET A 477 26.19 13.66 37.07
CA MET A 477 27.55 14.18 37.05
C MET A 477 27.54 15.64 37.51
N THR A 478 28.41 16.00 38.46
CA THR A 478 28.60 17.42 38.83
C THR A 478 29.28 18.18 37.71
N ALA A 479 29.15 19.51 37.72
CA ALA A 479 29.90 20.40 36.84
C ALA A 479 31.44 20.25 36.92
N THR A 480 31.96 19.62 37.99
CA THR A 480 33.38 19.32 38.18
C THR A 480 33.81 17.92 37.70
N GLY A 481 32.96 17.21 36.96
CA GLY A 481 33.27 15.92 36.35
C GLY A 481 33.20 14.71 37.29
N LYS A 482 32.68 14.87 38.53
CA LYS A 482 32.51 13.75 39.45
C LYS A 482 31.18 13.07 39.19
N LEU A 483 31.24 11.78 38.83
CA LEU A 483 30.08 10.92 38.59
C LEU A 483 29.55 10.37 39.92
N TYR A 484 28.23 10.42 40.08
CA TYR A 484 27.49 9.99 41.25
C TYR A 484 26.38 9.01 40.85
N THR A 485 26.39 7.81 41.44
CA THR A 485 25.38 6.74 41.25
C THR A 485 24.05 7.01 41.95
N ALA A 486 24.01 8.00 42.84
CA ALA A 486 22.83 8.65 43.39
C ALA A 486 23.26 10.01 43.96
N VAL A 487 22.32 10.94 44.19
CA VAL A 487 22.62 12.22 44.85
C VAL A 487 23.28 11.93 46.21
N PRO A 488 24.49 12.43 46.47
CA PRO A 488 25.30 11.97 47.59
C PRO A 488 24.84 12.53 48.95
N PRO A 489 24.80 11.70 50.01
CA PRO A 489 24.99 12.16 51.38
C PRO A 489 26.41 12.72 51.57
N ALA A 490 26.64 13.50 52.63
CA ALA A 490 27.90 14.19 52.86
C ALA A 490 29.03 13.27 53.39
N GLY A 491 30.21 13.34 52.75
CA GLY A 491 31.45 12.66 53.14
C GLY A 491 31.64 11.29 52.48
N ASP A 492 32.78 10.94 51.89
CA ASP A 492 34.04 11.68 51.64
C ASP A 492 34.62 11.45 50.22
N ASN A 493 34.23 10.37 49.54
CA ASN A 493 34.38 10.05 48.11
C ASN A 493 35.56 10.71 47.37
N LEU A 494 36.80 10.36 47.69
CA LEU A 494 37.97 10.75 46.88
C LEU A 494 38.07 10.01 45.53
N GLY A 495 37.46 8.83 45.41
CA GLY A 495 37.62 7.96 44.25
C GLY A 495 39.02 7.36 44.14
N ASP A 496 39.28 6.63 43.06
CA ASP A 496 40.60 6.01 42.82
C ASP A 496 41.59 7.05 42.27
N HIS A 497 42.78 7.15 42.87
CA HIS A 497 43.77 8.17 42.53
C HIS A 497 45.21 7.66 42.69
N VAL A 498 46.11 8.08 41.79
CA VAL A 498 47.56 7.79 41.86
C VAL A 498 48.32 9.07 42.23
N ALA A 499 49.15 9.01 43.27
CA ALA A 499 49.99 10.13 43.73
C ALA A 499 51.48 9.83 43.50
N THR A 500 52.20 10.73 42.81
CA THR A 500 53.53 10.43 42.24
C THR A 500 54.74 11.01 43.01
N THR A 501 54.55 11.69 44.15
CA THR A 501 55.67 12.26 44.94
C THR A 501 55.53 12.16 46.46
N THR A 502 54.53 12.81 47.10
CA THR A 502 54.38 12.75 48.57
C THR A 502 52.94 12.99 49.02
N LEU A 503 52.37 12.02 49.75
CA LEU A 503 51.03 12.08 50.34
C LEU A 503 51.13 12.34 51.86
N LYS A 504 50.72 13.52 52.33
CA LYS A 504 50.82 13.92 53.75
C LYS A 504 49.52 13.60 54.50
N MET A 505 49.50 12.48 55.23
CA MET A 505 48.31 11.94 55.91
C MET A 505 48.33 12.10 57.45
N GLY A 506 48.97 13.13 57.98
CA GLY A 506 49.24 13.25 59.44
C GLY A 506 48.00 13.21 60.37
N ASN A 507 46.81 13.52 59.84
CA ASN A 507 45.53 13.48 60.56
C ASN A 507 44.51 12.48 59.97
N TYR A 508 44.92 11.65 58.99
CA TYR A 508 44.02 10.76 58.26
C TYR A 508 44.60 9.34 58.22
N ALA A 509 43.86 8.35 58.72
CA ALA A 509 44.33 6.97 58.71
C ALA A 509 44.35 6.41 57.27
N ILE A 510 45.35 5.58 56.96
CA ILE A 510 45.30 4.72 55.77
C ILE A 510 44.39 3.54 56.13
N TRP A 511 43.12 3.61 55.73
CA TRP A 511 42.17 2.51 55.93
C TRP A 511 42.37 1.34 54.94
N SER A 512 43.04 1.58 53.80
CA SER A 512 43.49 0.55 52.87
C SER A 512 44.68 1.01 52.01
N SER A 513 45.58 0.08 51.67
CA SER A 513 46.64 0.24 50.65
C SER A 513 46.87 -1.12 49.99
N SER A 514 47.22 -1.16 48.70
CA SER A 514 47.57 -2.40 48.02
C SER A 514 48.99 -2.88 48.35
N ASP A 515 49.93 -1.96 48.60
CA ASP A 515 51.32 -2.25 48.96
C ASP A 515 51.86 -1.23 49.98
N VAL A 516 52.70 -1.69 50.91
CA VAL A 516 53.48 -0.86 51.85
C VAL A 516 54.84 -1.52 52.10
N ASN A 517 55.94 -0.86 51.71
CA ASN A 517 57.30 -1.42 51.85
C ASN A 517 58.09 -0.69 52.94
N ALA A 518 58.29 -1.34 54.10
CA ALA A 518 59.09 -0.84 55.22
C ALA A 518 59.77 -2.01 55.97
N ALA A 519 60.96 -1.78 56.52
CA ALA A 519 61.76 -2.84 57.15
C ALA A 519 61.20 -3.34 58.50
N HIS A 520 60.54 -2.45 59.26
CA HIS A 520 59.82 -2.77 60.50
C HIS A 520 58.52 -1.94 60.51
N TYR A 521 57.37 -2.58 60.75
CA TYR A 521 56.12 -1.88 61.03
C TYR A 521 55.85 -1.96 62.54
N GLN A 522 55.76 -0.79 63.20
CA GLN A 522 55.70 -0.69 64.66
C GLN A 522 54.56 0.23 65.11
N ILE A 523 53.87 -0.16 66.18
CA ILE A 523 52.83 0.63 66.85
C ILE A 523 53.17 0.66 68.34
N GLY A 524 53.29 1.86 68.92
CA GLY A 524 53.56 2.04 70.36
C GLY A 524 54.93 1.51 70.84
N GLY A 525 55.91 1.35 69.94
CA GLY A 525 57.21 0.74 70.24
C GLY A 525 57.26 -0.77 70.10
N ASN A 526 56.13 -1.43 69.89
CA ASN A 526 56.04 -2.87 69.66
C ASN A 526 56.17 -3.21 68.18
N THR A 527 56.87 -4.31 67.89
CA THR A 527 57.00 -4.88 66.54
C THR A 527 55.70 -5.56 66.11
N VAL A 528 55.02 -4.96 65.13
CA VAL A 528 53.78 -5.50 64.54
C VAL A 528 54.10 -6.34 63.30
N LEU A 529 55.16 -6.03 62.55
CA LEU A 529 55.66 -6.84 61.45
C LEU A 529 57.21 -6.82 61.44
N ALA A 530 57.86 -7.99 61.48
CA ALA A 530 59.33 -8.11 61.38
C ALA A 530 59.81 -9.33 60.57
N LYS A 531 60.95 -9.15 59.94
CA LYS A 531 61.77 -10.22 59.36
C LYS A 531 62.62 -10.86 60.46
N LEU A 532 62.49 -12.17 60.66
CA LEU A 532 63.18 -12.91 61.72
C LEU A 532 64.57 -13.40 61.27
N ALA A 533 65.38 -13.88 62.20
CA ALA A 533 66.64 -14.55 61.92
C ALA A 533 66.43 -15.89 61.18
N GLY A 534 67.41 -16.29 60.37
CA GLY A 534 67.28 -17.37 59.37
C GLY A 534 66.89 -16.84 57.98
N THR A 535 67.01 -17.67 56.94
CA THR A 535 66.60 -17.27 55.59
C THR A 535 65.09 -17.39 55.43
N GLY A 536 64.41 -16.28 55.11
CA GLY A 536 63.00 -16.27 54.71
C GLY A 536 61.97 -16.34 55.83
N SER A 537 62.34 -16.08 57.08
CA SER A 537 61.41 -16.18 58.23
C SER A 537 60.69 -14.85 58.58
N LEU A 538 59.43 -14.92 58.99
CA LEU A 538 58.51 -13.80 59.24
C LEU A 538 57.87 -13.90 60.64
N GLY A 539 57.84 -12.79 61.40
CA GLY A 539 57.32 -12.72 62.76
C GLY A 539 56.31 -11.57 62.94
N VAL A 540 55.16 -11.88 63.55
CA VAL A 540 54.01 -10.97 63.70
C VAL A 540 53.42 -11.11 65.12
N GLY A 541 53.82 -10.27 66.07
CA GLY A 541 53.29 -10.27 67.44
C GLY A 541 54.34 -10.51 68.53
N GLU A 542 53.92 -10.36 69.80
CA GLU A 542 54.80 -10.43 70.97
C GLU A 542 55.42 -11.82 71.16
N LEU A 543 56.75 -11.89 71.30
CA LEU A 543 57.53 -13.14 71.44
C LEU A 543 57.37 -14.17 70.30
N ALA A 544 56.74 -13.80 69.17
CA ALA A 544 56.60 -14.67 68.01
C ALA A 544 57.99 -15.05 67.45
N GLY A 545 58.33 -16.34 67.49
CA GLY A 545 59.63 -16.86 67.04
C GLY A 545 60.84 -16.42 67.87
N ALA A 546 60.69 -16.10 69.16
CA ALA A 546 61.76 -15.52 69.98
C ALA A 546 63.09 -16.30 69.97
N ALA A 547 63.06 -17.64 69.95
CA ALA A 547 64.26 -18.50 69.87
C ALA A 547 64.68 -18.90 68.44
N ASN A 548 64.05 -18.34 67.40
CA ASN A 548 64.16 -18.87 66.04
C ASN A 548 65.56 -18.77 65.41
N SER A 549 66.17 -19.93 65.16
CA SER A 549 67.35 -20.07 64.28
C SER A 549 67.07 -20.89 63.01
N GLY A 550 65.89 -21.49 62.88
CA GLY A 550 65.43 -22.20 61.69
C GLY A 550 65.03 -21.28 60.54
N SER A 551 64.99 -21.83 59.32
CA SER A 551 64.69 -21.08 58.09
C SER A 551 63.27 -21.32 57.59
N TYR A 552 62.75 -20.35 56.82
CA TYR A 552 61.43 -20.36 56.19
C TYR A 552 60.25 -20.51 57.17
N ASN A 553 60.39 -19.95 58.38
CA ASN A 553 59.38 -20.05 59.42
C ASN A 553 58.46 -18.81 59.46
N VAL A 554 57.16 -19.02 59.62
CA VAL A 554 56.16 -17.95 59.78
C VAL A 554 55.52 -18.07 61.16
N PHE A 555 55.65 -17.04 62.00
CA PHE A 555 55.07 -17.02 63.34
C PHE A 555 54.19 -15.79 63.52
N ALA A 556 52.90 -15.99 63.82
CA ALA A 556 51.95 -14.91 64.01
C ALA A 556 51.07 -15.14 65.25
N GLY A 557 51.05 -14.19 66.18
CA GLY A 557 50.38 -14.32 67.47
C GLY A 557 51.34 -14.42 68.64
N GLN A 558 50.85 -14.12 69.85
CA GLN A 558 51.69 -14.08 71.04
C GLN A 558 52.30 -15.45 71.36
N ALA A 559 53.61 -15.48 71.54
CA ALA A 559 54.43 -16.67 71.81
C ALA A 559 54.31 -17.82 70.78
N ALA A 560 53.80 -17.56 69.57
CA ALA A 560 53.78 -18.53 68.48
C ALA A 560 55.22 -18.98 68.14
N GLY A 561 55.48 -20.28 68.18
CA GLY A 561 56.81 -20.85 67.92
C GLY A 561 57.92 -20.36 68.86
N THR A 562 57.60 -19.93 70.08
CA THR A 562 58.56 -19.28 70.98
C THR A 562 59.81 -20.13 71.29
N ALA A 563 59.69 -21.46 71.35
CA ALA A 563 60.80 -22.39 71.61
C ALA A 563 61.45 -22.98 70.34
N ASN A 564 61.05 -22.53 69.14
CA ASN A 564 61.54 -23.10 67.88
C ASN A 564 63.03 -22.83 67.68
N THR A 565 63.88 -23.84 67.87
CA THR A 565 65.34 -23.69 67.73
C THR A 565 65.78 -23.89 66.28
N THR A 566 65.95 -25.14 65.85
CA THR A 566 66.40 -25.52 64.51
C THR A 566 65.27 -25.97 63.58
N GLY A 567 64.05 -26.15 64.11
CA GLY A 567 62.87 -26.50 63.31
C GLY A 567 62.64 -25.53 62.15
N ALA A 568 62.45 -26.05 60.94
CA ALA A 568 62.38 -25.30 59.69
C ALA A 568 61.06 -25.55 58.93
N ALA A 569 60.70 -24.59 58.08
CA ALA A 569 59.46 -24.59 57.29
C ALA A 569 58.17 -24.72 58.14
N ASN A 570 58.18 -24.18 59.36
CA ASN A 570 57.05 -24.16 60.28
C ASN A 570 56.20 -22.90 60.13
N SER A 571 54.87 -23.03 60.15
CA SER A 571 53.91 -21.92 60.05
C SER A 571 52.95 -21.97 61.24
N PHE A 572 53.21 -21.17 62.28
CA PHE A 572 52.39 -21.15 63.50
C PHE A 572 51.65 -19.82 63.67
N VAL A 573 50.32 -19.88 63.72
CA VAL A 573 49.42 -18.72 63.69
C VAL A 573 48.38 -18.82 64.82
N GLY A 574 48.67 -18.26 65.99
CA GLY A 574 47.77 -18.25 67.15
C GLY A 574 48.49 -18.10 68.49
N TYR A 575 47.73 -17.87 69.56
CA TYR A 575 48.25 -17.82 70.92
C TYR A 575 48.84 -19.18 71.31
N TYR A 576 50.15 -19.20 71.62
CA TYR A 576 50.90 -20.43 71.90
C TYR A 576 50.80 -21.54 70.83
N ALA A 577 50.55 -21.20 69.56
CA ALA A 577 50.61 -22.18 68.46
C ALA A 577 52.04 -22.75 68.34
N GLY A 578 52.18 -24.08 68.41
CA GLY A 578 53.48 -24.76 68.36
C GLY A 578 54.50 -24.34 69.44
N ALA A 579 54.03 -23.91 70.62
CA ALA A 579 54.86 -23.24 71.62
C ALA A 579 56.10 -24.04 72.05
N THR A 580 56.01 -25.37 72.16
CA THR A 580 57.12 -26.26 72.59
C THR A 580 57.92 -26.87 71.44
N ASN A 581 57.64 -26.53 70.17
CA ASN A 581 58.28 -27.18 69.02
C ASN A 581 59.79 -26.95 69.03
N SER A 582 60.59 -27.95 69.40
CA SER A 582 62.04 -27.80 69.52
C SER A 582 62.75 -27.95 68.17
N THR A 583 62.45 -29.06 67.48
CA THR A 583 63.13 -29.54 66.26
C THR A 583 62.16 -30.08 65.21
N GLY A 584 60.86 -30.17 65.49
CA GLY A 584 59.82 -30.53 64.52
C GLY A 584 59.85 -29.63 63.29
N ASN A 585 59.67 -30.22 62.11
CA ASN A 585 59.82 -29.56 60.80
C ASN A 585 58.56 -29.66 59.95
N GLY A 586 58.31 -28.66 59.12
CA GLY A 586 57.21 -28.66 58.15
C GLY A 586 55.82 -28.65 58.78
N ASN A 587 55.68 -28.14 60.01
CA ASN A 587 54.42 -28.13 60.74
C ASN A 587 53.64 -26.83 60.49
N SER A 588 52.33 -26.95 60.22
CA SER A 588 51.41 -25.81 60.03
C SER A 588 50.35 -25.82 61.11
N PHE A 589 50.46 -24.93 62.11
CA PHE A 589 49.52 -24.85 63.24
C PHE A 589 48.80 -23.51 63.24
N MET A 590 47.47 -23.51 63.28
CA MET A 590 46.67 -22.29 63.28
C MET A 590 45.53 -22.39 64.29
N GLY A 591 45.48 -21.47 65.25
CA GLY A 591 44.55 -21.51 66.38
C GLY A 591 45.27 -21.45 67.73
N GLU A 592 44.52 -21.13 68.78
CA GLU A 592 45.03 -21.15 70.15
C GLU A 592 45.44 -22.58 70.55
N GLN A 593 46.69 -22.72 71.01
CA GLN A 593 47.28 -23.99 71.46
C GLN A 593 47.19 -25.15 70.43
N ALA A 594 47.04 -24.83 69.13
CA ALA A 594 47.17 -25.81 68.06
C ALA A 594 48.59 -26.42 68.08
N GLY A 595 48.67 -27.76 68.17
CA GLY A 595 49.93 -28.48 68.31
C GLY A 595 50.78 -28.05 69.52
N TYR A 596 50.15 -27.63 70.63
CA TYR A 596 50.86 -27.03 71.78
C TYR A 596 52.02 -27.88 72.32
N LEU A 597 51.85 -29.20 72.43
CA LEU A 597 52.88 -30.14 72.90
C LEU A 597 53.69 -30.80 71.77
N ASN A 598 53.59 -30.34 70.51
CA ASN A 598 54.42 -30.89 69.44
C ASN A 598 55.90 -30.58 69.73
N ASP A 599 56.73 -31.63 69.82
CA ASP A 599 58.16 -31.50 70.11
C ASP A 599 59.01 -31.92 68.90
N THR A 600 58.85 -33.18 68.50
CA THR A 600 59.56 -33.81 67.36
C THR A 600 58.63 -34.23 66.21
N GLY A 601 57.30 -34.14 66.40
CA GLY A 601 56.33 -34.38 65.33
C GLY A 601 56.60 -33.49 64.12
N TYR A 602 56.43 -34.05 62.92
CA TYR A 602 56.76 -33.41 61.64
C TYR A 602 55.65 -33.58 60.61
N GLN A 603 55.58 -32.64 59.66
CA GLN A 603 54.57 -32.60 58.59
C GLN A 603 53.11 -32.60 59.11
N ASN A 604 52.87 -32.09 60.31
CA ASN A 604 51.54 -31.98 60.90
C ASN A 604 50.86 -30.66 60.51
N SER A 605 49.56 -30.72 60.26
CA SER A 605 48.72 -29.60 59.82
C SER A 605 47.51 -29.47 60.75
N PHE A 606 47.56 -28.62 61.77
CA PHE A 606 46.52 -28.51 62.82
C PHE A 606 45.85 -27.12 62.81
N PHE A 607 44.55 -27.07 62.54
CA PHE A 607 43.81 -25.84 62.27
C PHE A 607 42.59 -25.72 63.19
N GLY A 608 42.76 -25.23 64.42
CA GLY A 608 41.67 -24.98 65.37
C GLY A 608 42.15 -24.87 66.81
N LEU A 609 41.30 -24.34 67.69
CA LEU A 609 41.53 -24.35 69.15
C LEU A 609 41.84 -25.78 69.61
N LEU A 610 43.01 -25.99 70.21
CA LEU A 610 43.46 -27.27 70.78
C LEU A 610 43.49 -28.44 69.77
N SER A 611 43.52 -28.13 68.47
CA SER A 611 43.68 -29.14 67.40
C SER A 611 45.03 -29.84 67.55
N GLY A 612 45.00 -31.17 67.69
CA GLY A 612 46.19 -32.00 67.93
C GLY A 612 46.99 -31.63 69.19
N GLN A 613 46.35 -31.09 70.25
CA GLN A 613 47.04 -30.53 71.42
C GLN A 613 48.10 -31.48 72.02
N THR A 614 47.79 -32.78 72.14
CA THR A 614 48.67 -33.78 72.76
C THR A 614 49.59 -34.52 71.78
N ASN A 615 49.61 -34.16 70.49
CA ASN A 615 50.38 -34.85 69.47
C ASN A 615 51.89 -34.51 69.58
N ALA A 616 52.60 -35.17 70.50
CA ALA A 616 54.01 -34.90 70.75
C ALA A 616 54.96 -35.37 69.62
N ALA A 617 54.65 -36.52 69.02
CA ALA A 617 55.53 -37.22 68.06
C ALA A 617 54.82 -37.84 66.85
N GLY A 618 53.48 -37.89 66.81
CA GLY A 618 52.74 -38.37 65.64
C GLY A 618 53.01 -37.50 64.42
N ALA A 619 53.03 -38.08 63.22
CA ALA A 619 53.50 -37.42 62.00
C ALA A 619 52.47 -37.50 60.85
N ALA A 620 52.61 -36.58 59.90
CA ALA A 620 51.78 -36.49 58.69
C ALA A 620 50.26 -36.46 58.97
N ASN A 621 49.86 -35.85 60.09
CA ASN A 621 48.46 -35.69 60.48
C ASN A 621 47.88 -34.35 59.97
N THR A 622 46.61 -34.35 59.54
CA THR A 622 45.87 -33.14 59.12
C THR A 622 44.60 -32.99 59.95
N PHE A 623 44.61 -32.11 60.95
CA PHE A 623 43.46 -31.84 61.81
C PHE A 623 42.92 -30.43 61.57
N MET A 624 41.60 -30.28 61.54
CA MET A 624 40.96 -28.99 61.29
C MET A 624 39.62 -28.92 62.02
N GLY A 625 39.41 -27.89 62.84
CA GLY A 625 38.28 -27.75 63.77
C GLY A 625 38.74 -27.78 65.23
N ALA A 626 37.97 -27.15 66.12
CA ALA A 626 38.29 -27.14 67.55
C ALA A 626 38.27 -28.56 68.12
N TYR A 627 39.29 -28.92 68.91
CA TYR A 627 39.46 -30.26 69.50
C TYR A 627 39.53 -31.42 68.48
N SER A 628 39.79 -31.15 67.19
CA SER A 628 40.04 -32.19 66.19
C SER A 628 41.30 -32.98 66.56
N GLY A 629 41.18 -34.30 66.67
CA GLY A 629 42.27 -35.19 67.10
C GLY A 629 42.93 -34.79 68.42
N ASN A 630 42.17 -34.27 69.40
CA ASN A 630 42.72 -33.72 70.65
C ASN A 630 43.68 -34.69 71.35
N ASP A 631 43.27 -35.96 71.46
CA ASP A 631 43.99 -37.03 72.16
C ASP A 631 44.91 -37.86 71.21
N ASN A 632 45.10 -37.41 69.96
CA ASN A 632 45.79 -38.19 68.94
C ASN A 632 47.30 -38.32 69.20
N THR A 633 47.78 -39.56 69.24
CA THR A 633 49.20 -39.92 69.16
C THR A 633 49.55 -40.79 67.94
N ALA A 634 48.54 -41.14 67.13
CA ALA A 634 48.63 -41.88 65.86
C ALA A 634 49.18 -41.03 64.70
N SER A 635 49.38 -41.64 63.52
CA SER A 635 49.90 -40.98 62.31
C SER A 635 48.99 -41.16 61.08
N PHE A 636 49.20 -40.34 60.05
CA PHE A 636 48.48 -40.40 58.78
C PHE A 636 46.95 -40.23 58.88
N ASN A 637 46.46 -39.48 59.87
CA ASN A 637 45.03 -39.21 60.05
C ASN A 637 44.64 -37.83 59.52
N SER A 638 43.46 -37.76 58.88
CA SER A 638 42.84 -36.53 58.38
C SER A 638 41.51 -36.29 59.10
N LEU A 639 41.48 -35.43 60.12
CA LEU A 639 40.34 -35.21 61.02
C LEU A 639 39.81 -33.77 60.92
N ILE A 640 38.76 -33.56 60.11
CA ILE A 640 38.28 -32.24 59.67
C ILE A 640 36.86 -31.98 60.19
N GLY A 641 36.75 -31.50 61.41
CA GLY A 641 35.53 -31.04 62.06
C GLY A 641 35.78 -30.77 63.54
N ALA A 642 34.95 -29.96 64.19
CA ALA A 642 35.06 -29.82 65.64
C ALA A 642 34.76 -31.17 66.31
N TYR A 643 35.67 -31.61 67.18
CA TYR A 643 35.71 -32.95 67.79
C TYR A 643 35.74 -34.14 66.80
N ALA A 644 36.13 -33.93 65.53
CA ALA A 644 36.33 -35.02 64.59
C ALA A 644 37.46 -35.95 65.09
N GLY A 645 37.16 -37.25 65.22
CA GLY A 645 38.09 -38.25 65.76
C GLY A 645 38.68 -37.89 67.13
N TYR A 646 37.93 -37.18 67.99
CA TYR A 646 38.40 -36.61 69.25
C TYR A 646 39.20 -37.61 70.12
N SER A 647 38.66 -38.83 70.30
CA SER A 647 39.27 -39.89 71.12
C SER A 647 40.11 -40.90 70.31
N ASN A 648 40.53 -40.57 69.08
CA ASN A 648 41.45 -41.43 68.34
C ASN A 648 42.82 -41.46 69.04
N THR A 649 43.28 -42.64 69.48
CA THR A 649 44.61 -42.76 70.12
C THR A 649 45.62 -43.43 69.19
N THR A 650 45.25 -44.56 68.58
CA THR A 650 46.16 -45.43 67.81
C THR A 650 45.54 -45.93 66.50
N GLY A 651 44.42 -45.35 66.06
CA GLY A 651 43.88 -45.61 64.73
C GLY A 651 44.64 -44.77 63.70
N ASP A 652 45.35 -45.43 62.79
CA ASP A 652 46.05 -44.78 61.66
C ASP A 652 45.19 -44.80 60.39
N ASN A 653 45.52 -43.95 59.42
CA ASN A 653 44.92 -43.91 58.08
C ASN A 653 43.39 -43.68 58.08
N ASN A 654 42.87 -42.89 59.03
CA ASN A 654 41.46 -42.49 59.03
C ASN A 654 41.26 -41.13 58.35
N SER A 655 40.26 -41.03 57.47
CA SER A 655 39.79 -39.78 56.87
C SER A 655 38.39 -39.49 57.40
N ILE A 656 38.28 -38.55 58.32
CA ILE A 656 37.07 -38.26 59.10
C ILE A 656 36.76 -36.78 58.97
N VAL A 657 35.57 -36.43 58.50
CA VAL A 657 35.16 -35.05 58.20
C VAL A 657 33.77 -34.80 58.75
N GLY A 658 33.59 -33.80 59.61
CA GLY A 658 32.28 -33.40 60.17
C GLY A 658 32.31 -33.17 61.68
N TYR A 659 31.36 -32.37 62.18
CA TYR A 659 31.16 -32.17 63.62
C TYR A 659 30.86 -33.50 64.31
N ASN A 660 31.63 -33.84 65.35
CA ASN A 660 31.55 -35.13 66.05
C ASN A 660 31.65 -36.38 65.14
N ALA A 661 32.17 -36.25 63.90
CA ALA A 661 32.34 -37.40 63.03
C ALA A 661 33.37 -38.38 63.65
N GLY A 662 33.02 -39.67 63.73
CA GLY A 662 33.85 -40.68 64.37
C GLY A 662 34.31 -40.36 65.81
N TYR A 663 33.54 -39.57 66.58
CA TYR A 663 33.95 -39.02 67.89
C TYR A 663 34.55 -40.07 68.84
N TYR A 664 33.90 -41.23 68.97
CA TYR A 664 34.32 -42.34 69.84
C TYR A 664 35.21 -43.40 69.16
N THR A 665 35.57 -43.21 67.88
CA THR A 665 36.35 -44.17 67.11
C THR A 665 37.81 -44.15 67.57
N LYS A 666 38.18 -45.17 68.35
CA LYS A 666 39.42 -45.15 69.14
C LYS A 666 40.60 -45.86 68.48
N THR A 667 40.34 -46.98 67.81
CA THR A 667 41.36 -47.83 67.18
C THR A 667 40.96 -48.33 65.79
N GLY A 668 39.87 -47.83 65.22
CA GLY A 668 39.48 -48.13 63.83
C GLY A 668 40.53 -47.63 62.84
N GLN A 669 40.62 -48.27 61.67
CA GLN A 669 41.61 -47.93 60.64
C GLN A 669 40.95 -47.95 59.25
N TYR A 670 41.54 -47.20 58.30
CA TYR A 670 41.12 -47.16 56.89
C TYR A 670 39.66 -46.75 56.69
N ASN A 671 39.12 -45.89 57.56
CA ASN A 671 37.75 -45.39 57.46
C ASN A 671 37.68 -44.08 56.67
N ALA A 672 36.62 -43.93 55.86
CA ALA A 672 36.27 -42.71 55.16
C ALA A 672 34.89 -42.23 55.64
N ILE A 673 34.89 -41.25 56.55
CA ILE A 673 33.71 -40.72 57.24
C ILE A 673 33.53 -39.25 56.86
N LEU A 674 32.33 -38.86 56.41
CA LEU A 674 32.00 -37.51 55.97
C LEU A 674 30.58 -37.12 56.41
N GLY A 675 30.41 -36.08 57.21
CA GLY A 675 29.12 -35.61 57.68
C GLY A 675 29.06 -35.48 59.21
N ALA A 676 28.26 -34.54 59.71
CA ALA A 676 28.10 -34.36 61.14
C ALA A 676 27.44 -35.61 61.77
N GLU A 677 28.03 -36.07 62.88
CA GLU A 677 27.65 -37.30 63.60
C GLU A 677 27.68 -38.59 62.75
N ALA A 678 28.31 -38.58 61.57
CA ALA A 678 28.55 -39.80 60.80
C ALA A 678 29.50 -40.73 61.57
N GLY A 679 29.14 -42.01 61.68
CA GLY A 679 29.90 -43.00 62.46
C GLY A 679 30.08 -42.67 63.95
N TYR A 680 29.26 -41.79 64.54
CA TYR A 680 29.38 -41.36 65.95
C TYR A 680 29.35 -42.54 66.92
N GLY A 681 28.40 -43.46 66.73
CA GLY A 681 28.30 -44.72 67.45
C GLY A 681 28.22 -44.59 68.97
N VAL A 682 28.94 -45.47 69.66
CA VAL A 682 28.97 -45.59 71.13
C VAL A 682 30.40 -45.61 71.64
N LEU A 683 30.58 -45.37 72.94
CA LEU A 683 31.88 -45.37 73.60
C LEU A 683 32.69 -46.65 73.32
N ASN A 684 33.92 -46.49 72.81
CA ASN A 684 34.81 -47.56 72.34
C ASN A 684 34.34 -48.31 71.07
N ASN A 685 33.61 -47.65 70.14
CA ASN A 685 33.35 -48.26 68.83
C ASN A 685 34.65 -48.41 68.00
N SER A 686 34.69 -49.44 67.15
CA SER A 686 35.82 -49.75 66.27
C SER A 686 35.36 -50.61 65.10
N PHE A 687 35.05 -49.92 64.00
CA PHE A 687 34.85 -50.51 62.67
C PHE A 687 36.01 -50.07 61.76
N SER A 688 36.16 -50.78 60.63
CA SER A 688 37.21 -50.51 59.64
C SER A 688 36.67 -50.65 58.22
N ASN A 689 37.41 -50.10 57.25
CA ASN A 689 37.07 -50.12 55.81
C ASN A 689 35.68 -49.54 55.46
N ALA A 690 35.09 -48.71 56.33
CA ALA A 690 33.76 -48.17 56.12
C ALA A 690 33.79 -46.85 55.33
N VAL A 691 32.82 -46.67 54.43
CA VAL A 691 32.57 -45.43 53.69
C VAL A 691 31.22 -44.89 54.14
N LEU A 692 31.24 -43.84 54.96
CA LEU A 692 30.05 -43.21 55.56
C LEU A 692 29.98 -41.76 55.10
N MET A 693 28.96 -41.36 54.34
CA MET A 693 28.81 -39.98 53.86
C MET A 693 27.40 -39.44 54.05
N GLY A 694 27.19 -38.52 54.99
CA GLY A 694 25.94 -37.81 55.23
C GLY A 694 25.70 -37.56 56.72
N TYR A 695 24.81 -36.62 57.05
CA TYR A 695 24.41 -36.38 58.45
C TYR A 695 23.87 -37.68 59.05
N LYS A 696 24.43 -38.12 60.19
CA LYS A 696 24.08 -39.38 60.86
C LYS A 696 24.18 -40.64 59.99
N SER A 697 24.93 -40.62 58.88
CA SER A 697 25.18 -41.83 58.11
C SER A 697 25.91 -42.86 58.98
N GLY A 698 25.32 -44.06 59.11
CA GLY A 698 25.85 -45.10 60.00
C GLY A 698 25.94 -44.68 61.47
N TYR A 699 25.08 -43.79 61.96
CA TYR A 699 25.10 -43.30 63.35
C TYR A 699 25.07 -44.43 64.39
N GLY A 700 24.28 -45.49 64.13
CA GLY A 700 24.19 -46.68 64.98
C GLY A 700 25.34 -47.69 64.86
N LEU A 701 26.35 -47.47 64.01
CA LEU A 701 27.42 -48.44 63.77
C LEU A 701 28.28 -48.69 65.01
N THR A 702 28.42 -49.95 65.37
CA THR A 702 29.27 -50.41 66.48
C THR A 702 30.49 -51.17 65.99
N THR A 703 30.30 -52.20 65.17
CA THR A 703 31.35 -53.09 64.63
C THR A 703 31.17 -53.50 63.16
N GLY A 704 30.05 -53.14 62.52
CA GLY A 704 29.76 -53.50 61.13
C GLY A 704 30.72 -52.85 60.12
N SER A 705 31.63 -53.63 59.56
CA SER A 705 32.69 -53.18 58.64
C SER A 705 32.29 -53.29 57.16
N ASP A 706 33.13 -52.74 56.28
CA ASP A 706 33.00 -52.83 54.81
C ASP A 706 31.66 -52.27 54.25
N ASN A 707 31.03 -51.31 54.92
CA ASN A 707 29.76 -50.71 54.48
C ASN A 707 29.97 -49.44 53.64
N ILE A 708 29.07 -49.20 52.67
CA ILE A 708 28.97 -47.98 51.86
C ILE A 708 27.59 -47.34 52.13
N LEU A 709 27.56 -46.31 52.97
CA LEU A 709 26.34 -45.60 53.38
C LEU A 709 26.45 -44.13 52.96
N LEU A 710 25.57 -43.66 52.07
CA LEU A 710 25.69 -42.37 51.38
C LEU A 710 24.36 -41.60 51.35
N GLY A 711 24.13 -40.74 52.34
CA GLY A 711 23.00 -39.82 52.39
C GLY A 711 22.61 -39.39 53.80
N PHE A 712 21.65 -38.47 53.91
CA PHE A 712 21.08 -38.04 55.19
C PHE A 712 20.42 -39.24 55.88
N GLN A 713 20.86 -39.58 57.09
CA GLN A 713 20.46 -40.77 57.85
C GLN A 713 20.62 -42.10 57.08
N ALA A 714 21.49 -42.18 56.07
CA ALA A 714 21.69 -43.40 55.31
C ALA A 714 22.28 -44.52 56.20
N GLY A 715 21.52 -45.60 56.39
CA GLY A 715 21.91 -46.70 57.26
C GLY A 715 22.04 -46.30 58.73
N ASP A 716 21.30 -45.30 59.23
CA ASP A 716 21.47 -44.82 60.61
C ASP A 716 21.01 -45.85 61.67
N SER A 717 20.05 -46.71 61.30
CA SER A 717 19.61 -47.87 62.09
C SER A 717 20.53 -49.09 61.96
N LEU A 718 21.52 -49.07 61.06
CA LEU A 718 22.45 -50.18 60.86
C LEU A 718 23.46 -50.27 62.01
N THR A 719 23.57 -51.46 62.63
CA THR A 719 24.40 -51.65 63.82
C THR A 719 25.60 -52.57 63.58
N THR A 720 25.34 -53.80 63.15
CA THR A 720 26.34 -54.87 62.94
C THR A 720 26.34 -55.44 61.52
N GLY A 721 25.39 -55.07 60.67
CA GLY A 721 25.36 -55.48 59.27
C GLY A 721 26.60 -55.00 58.50
N ALA A 722 27.03 -55.76 57.49
CA ALA A 722 28.27 -55.53 56.75
C ALA A 722 28.07 -55.64 55.22
N ARG A 723 28.95 -55.03 54.43
CA ARG A 723 28.93 -55.10 52.95
C ARG A 723 27.61 -54.61 52.33
N ASN A 724 26.98 -53.59 52.90
CA ASN A 724 25.78 -52.97 52.33
C ASN A 724 26.13 -51.74 51.48
N ILE A 725 25.31 -51.47 50.46
CA ILE A 725 25.34 -50.23 49.68
C ILE A 725 23.98 -49.56 49.82
N VAL A 726 23.93 -48.46 50.59
CA VAL A 726 22.71 -47.71 50.86
C VAL A 726 22.95 -46.26 50.49
N ILE A 727 22.22 -45.75 49.50
CA ILE A 727 22.37 -44.38 48.99
C ILE A 727 20.99 -43.71 48.98
N GLY A 728 20.83 -42.57 49.62
CA GLY A 728 19.57 -41.80 49.58
C GLY A 728 19.24 -41.04 50.87
N TYR A 729 18.17 -40.25 50.81
CA TYR A 729 17.60 -39.58 51.99
C TYR A 729 16.80 -40.57 52.82
N ASP A 730 17.14 -40.70 54.10
CA ASP A 730 16.44 -41.53 55.10
C ASP A 730 16.19 -42.96 54.57
N GLN A 731 17.23 -43.54 53.97
CA GLN A 731 17.22 -44.87 53.39
C GLN A 731 18.06 -45.83 54.23
N ASP A 732 17.47 -47.00 54.49
CA ASP A 732 18.10 -48.08 55.23
C ASP A 732 18.22 -49.36 54.39
N ALA A 733 18.98 -50.31 54.92
CA ALA A 733 18.86 -51.72 54.54
C ALA A 733 17.52 -52.29 55.07
N ILE A 734 17.09 -53.45 54.57
CA ILE A 734 15.76 -54.02 54.92
C ILE A 734 15.60 -54.26 56.44
N THR A 735 16.70 -54.56 57.16
CA THR A 735 16.75 -54.62 58.63
C THR A 735 18.12 -54.16 59.17
N PRO A 736 18.23 -53.73 60.45
CA PRO A 736 19.48 -53.27 61.12
C PRO A 736 20.71 -54.20 61.09
N ALA A 737 20.52 -55.48 60.74
CA ALA A 737 21.58 -56.49 60.65
C ALA A 737 21.71 -57.11 59.24
N THR A 738 20.98 -56.58 58.26
CA THR A 738 21.06 -57.02 56.86
C THR A 738 22.47 -56.81 56.31
N SER A 739 22.89 -57.67 55.37
CA SER A 739 24.19 -57.62 54.69
C SER A 739 24.02 -57.88 53.20
N ASN A 740 24.90 -57.34 52.34
CA ASN A 740 24.89 -57.50 50.88
C ASN A 740 23.65 -56.91 50.15
N SER A 741 23.08 -55.81 50.65
CA SER A 741 21.93 -55.13 50.04
C SER A 741 22.33 -53.92 49.16
N LEU A 742 21.53 -53.59 48.13
CA LEU A 742 21.61 -52.35 47.34
C LEU A 742 20.28 -51.58 47.37
N ASN A 743 20.27 -50.39 47.96
CA ASN A 743 19.14 -49.45 47.96
C ASN A 743 19.61 -48.08 47.44
N LEU A 744 19.03 -47.59 46.34
CA LEU A 744 19.41 -46.32 45.70
C LEU A 744 18.19 -45.39 45.54
N GLY A 745 18.17 -44.32 46.34
CA GLY A 745 17.20 -43.22 46.28
C GLY A 745 15.75 -43.62 46.55
N GLY A 746 15.52 -44.84 47.06
CA GLY A 746 14.17 -45.41 47.18
C GLY A 746 13.47 -45.68 45.83
N LEU A 747 14.19 -45.56 44.71
CA LEU A 747 13.68 -45.67 43.34
C LEU A 747 14.27 -46.89 42.62
N LEU A 748 15.56 -47.13 42.84
CA LEU A 748 16.32 -48.19 42.21
C LEU A 748 16.76 -49.19 43.27
N TYR A 749 16.23 -50.40 43.19
CA TYR A 749 16.51 -51.47 44.13
C TYR A 749 17.28 -52.60 43.44
N GLY A 750 18.29 -53.12 44.13
CA GLY A 750 19.10 -54.23 43.64
C GLY A 750 19.26 -55.33 44.68
N ASN A 751 19.13 -56.57 44.23
CA ASN A 751 19.61 -57.71 45.00
C ASN A 751 20.97 -58.12 44.42
N LEU A 752 22.06 -57.69 45.07
CA LEU A 752 23.43 -57.92 44.60
C LEU A 752 23.76 -59.42 44.46
N SER A 753 23.14 -60.27 45.29
CA SER A 753 23.29 -61.72 45.23
C SER A 753 22.50 -62.34 44.07
N ALA A 754 21.29 -61.84 43.77
CA ALA A 754 20.44 -62.34 42.68
C ALA A 754 20.70 -61.68 41.31
N LYS A 755 21.50 -60.60 41.26
CA LYS A 755 21.88 -59.85 40.06
C LYS A 755 20.71 -59.22 39.29
N THR A 756 19.66 -58.79 40.00
CA THR A 756 18.48 -58.13 39.42
C THR A 756 18.41 -56.64 39.82
N ILE A 757 17.91 -55.79 38.91
CA ILE A 757 17.83 -54.34 39.05
C ILE A 757 16.42 -53.85 38.65
N GLY A 758 15.76 -53.11 39.54
CA GLY A 758 14.40 -52.60 39.33
C GLY A 758 14.29 -51.10 39.42
N ILE A 759 13.79 -50.45 38.37
CA ILE A 759 13.48 -49.02 38.32
C ILE A 759 12.00 -48.84 38.64
N SER A 760 11.71 -48.13 39.73
CA SER A 760 10.36 -47.95 40.31
C SER A 760 9.73 -49.22 40.92
N THR A 761 10.53 -50.27 41.19
CA THR A 761 10.07 -51.48 41.90
C THR A 761 11.08 -51.97 42.93
N ARG A 762 10.60 -52.35 44.12
CA ARG A 762 11.40 -52.93 45.22
C ARG A 762 11.77 -54.41 45.00
N VAL A 763 11.11 -55.07 44.05
CA VAL A 763 11.28 -56.50 43.77
C VAL A 763 11.36 -56.69 42.25
N PRO A 764 12.52 -56.39 41.62
CA PRO A 764 12.72 -56.65 40.20
C PRO A 764 12.58 -58.14 39.88
N GLN A 765 11.74 -58.45 38.89
CA GLN A 765 11.49 -59.83 38.44
C GLN A 765 12.41 -60.27 37.29
N ALA A 766 13.16 -59.33 36.71
CA ALA A 766 14.11 -59.55 35.63
C ALA A 766 15.45 -58.83 35.90
N ALA A 767 16.42 -59.02 35.00
CA ALA A 767 17.74 -58.37 35.09
C ALA A 767 17.64 -56.84 34.98
N LEU A 768 16.72 -56.33 34.15
CA LEU A 768 16.35 -54.93 34.04
C LEU A 768 14.83 -54.83 33.97
N ASP A 769 14.23 -54.27 35.01
CA ASP A 769 12.78 -54.12 35.16
C ASP A 769 12.43 -52.61 35.19
N ILE A 770 11.73 -52.12 34.16
CA ILE A 770 11.41 -50.68 33.98
C ILE A 770 9.90 -50.52 33.85
N VAL A 771 9.31 -49.81 34.81
CA VAL A 771 7.87 -49.50 34.83
C VAL A 771 7.63 -48.04 34.42
N SER A 772 6.86 -47.82 33.34
CA SER A 772 6.40 -46.49 32.95
C SER A 772 5.37 -45.96 33.94
N THR A 773 5.57 -44.74 34.45
CA THR A 773 4.76 -44.14 35.52
C THR A 773 3.71 -43.14 35.02
N GLY A 774 3.65 -42.85 33.72
CA GLY A 774 2.78 -41.84 33.11
C GLY A 774 1.53 -42.40 32.41
N THR A 775 0.44 -41.62 32.37
CA THR A 775 -0.89 -42.04 31.85
C THR A 775 -1.32 -41.39 30.54
N LEU A 776 -0.57 -40.41 30.01
CA LEU A 776 -0.91 -39.70 28.77
C LEU A 776 -0.14 -40.27 27.57
N ILE A 777 -0.79 -40.36 26.40
CA ILE A 777 -0.18 -40.86 25.15
C ILE A 777 1.02 -40.04 24.66
N SER A 778 1.14 -38.79 25.10
CA SER A 778 2.28 -37.89 24.84
C SER A 778 3.43 -38.04 25.86
N GLN A 779 3.28 -38.88 26.89
CA GLN A 779 4.37 -39.26 27.79
C GLN A 779 4.98 -40.57 27.31
N TYR A 780 6.25 -40.49 26.95
CA TYR A 780 7.02 -41.61 26.42
C TYR A 780 8.10 -42.01 27.42
N ALA A 781 8.23 -43.31 27.69
CA ALA A 781 9.47 -43.86 28.20
C ALA A 781 10.50 -43.80 27.07
N GLN A 782 11.48 -42.91 27.18
CA GLN A 782 12.57 -42.84 26.20
C GLN A 782 13.54 -44.01 26.45
N ILE A 783 13.80 -44.80 25.40
CA ILE A 783 14.59 -46.03 25.50
C ILE A 783 15.99 -45.82 24.91
N TRP A 784 16.12 -45.06 23.81
CA TRP A 784 17.40 -44.84 23.14
C TRP A 784 17.52 -43.43 22.53
N ARG A 785 18.67 -42.78 22.75
CA ARG A 785 19.16 -41.61 22.02
C ARG A 785 20.46 -41.93 21.26
N ASP A 786 20.67 -41.37 20.07
CA ASP A 786 21.96 -41.50 19.38
C ASP A 786 23.09 -40.74 20.10
N SER A 787 24.31 -40.86 19.56
CA SER A 787 25.50 -40.15 20.02
C SER A 787 25.43 -38.63 19.90
N THR A 788 24.44 -38.06 19.20
CA THR A 788 24.17 -36.61 19.17
C THR A 788 23.18 -36.17 20.25
N GLY A 789 22.57 -37.14 20.96
CA GLY A 789 21.55 -36.91 21.98
C GLY A 789 20.13 -36.79 21.44
N LEU A 790 19.90 -36.97 20.14
CA LEU A 790 18.56 -37.03 19.54
C LEU A 790 17.85 -38.32 19.93
N ALA A 791 16.54 -38.27 20.15
CA ALA A 791 15.75 -39.46 20.50
C ALA A 791 15.52 -40.34 19.26
N VAL A 792 16.12 -41.53 19.28
CA VAL A 792 16.06 -42.54 18.20
C VAL A 792 15.09 -43.68 18.53
N ALA A 793 14.76 -43.87 19.81
CA ALA A 793 13.72 -44.80 20.22
C ALA A 793 12.98 -44.28 21.45
N SER A 794 11.70 -43.96 21.30
CA SER A 794 10.79 -43.64 22.40
C SER A 794 9.56 -44.55 22.35
N MET A 795 9.16 -45.07 23.51
CA MET A 795 8.00 -45.94 23.66
C MET A 795 6.88 -45.21 24.41
N THR A 796 5.66 -45.20 23.86
CA THR A 796 4.50 -44.64 24.57
C THR A 796 4.22 -45.39 25.87
N ALA A 797 3.49 -44.77 26.80
CA ALA A 797 2.89 -45.46 27.94
C ALA A 797 1.99 -46.68 27.57
N THR A 798 1.62 -46.80 26.29
CA THR A 798 0.85 -47.93 25.72
C THR A 798 1.70 -48.94 24.93
N GLY A 799 3.03 -48.80 24.90
CA GLY A 799 3.95 -49.79 24.31
C GLY A 799 4.32 -49.61 22.83
N LYS A 800 4.07 -48.44 22.21
CA LYS A 800 4.38 -48.20 20.78
C LYS A 800 5.70 -47.42 20.60
N LEU A 801 6.60 -47.94 19.76
CA LEU A 801 7.95 -47.41 19.51
C LEU A 801 8.00 -46.44 18.30
N TYR A 802 8.75 -45.34 18.40
CA TYR A 802 8.96 -44.32 17.36
C TYR A 802 10.45 -44.00 17.14
N THR A 803 10.86 -43.67 15.90
CA THR A 803 12.28 -43.60 15.50
C THR A 803 12.91 -42.21 15.27
N ALA A 804 12.15 -41.15 14.97
CA ALA A 804 12.58 -39.72 14.97
C ALA A 804 11.38 -38.77 14.70
N VAL A 805 11.57 -37.44 14.82
CA VAL A 805 10.53 -36.41 14.56
C VAL A 805 10.87 -35.62 13.26
N PRO A 806 9.96 -35.49 12.26
CA PRO A 806 10.28 -35.07 10.89
C PRO A 806 10.01 -33.58 10.56
N PRO A 807 10.48 -33.06 9.40
CA PRO A 807 9.51 -32.82 8.30
C PRO A 807 10.01 -32.98 6.83
N ALA A 808 9.07 -33.35 5.95
CA ALA A 808 9.01 -33.15 4.49
C ALA A 808 10.11 -33.78 3.58
N GLY A 809 9.94 -35.07 3.24
CA GLY A 809 10.70 -35.79 2.19
C GLY A 809 10.81 -37.27 2.52
N ASP A 810 9.93 -38.10 1.95
CA ASP A 810 9.45 -39.35 2.54
C ASP A 810 10.03 -40.62 1.89
N ASN A 811 11.29 -40.92 2.19
CA ASN A 811 12.03 -42.05 1.64
C ASN A 811 11.49 -43.42 2.15
N LEU A 812 10.43 -43.93 1.51
CA LEU A 812 9.42 -44.80 2.13
C LEU A 812 9.50 -46.31 1.88
N GLY A 813 10.54 -46.82 1.22
CA GLY A 813 10.62 -48.25 0.88
C GLY A 813 9.52 -48.67 -0.11
N ASP A 814 8.94 -49.86 0.07
CA ASP A 814 7.84 -50.35 -0.77
C ASP A 814 6.58 -49.49 -0.57
N HIS A 815 6.19 -48.75 -1.61
CA HIS A 815 5.12 -47.76 -1.51
C HIS A 815 4.19 -47.73 -2.73
N ILE A 816 2.90 -47.46 -2.48
CA ILE A 816 1.90 -47.18 -3.51
C ILE A 816 1.77 -45.65 -3.61
N ALA A 817 2.01 -45.08 -4.78
CA ALA A 817 1.96 -43.64 -5.00
C ALA A 817 0.57 -43.20 -5.52
N GLU A 818 -0.21 -42.53 -4.67
CA GLU A 818 -1.53 -41.97 -5.04
C GLU A 818 -1.43 -40.57 -5.71
N LYS A 819 -0.22 -40.09 -6.01
CA LYS A 819 0.06 -38.79 -6.66
C LYS A 819 1.27 -38.90 -7.60
N VAL A 820 1.42 -37.91 -8.49
CA VAL A 820 2.47 -37.83 -9.52
C VAL A 820 3.87 -37.95 -8.89
N LEU A 821 4.65 -38.91 -9.39
CA LEU A 821 6.05 -39.15 -9.01
C LEU A 821 6.99 -38.45 -9.99
N ASP A 822 7.70 -37.42 -9.54
CA ASP A 822 8.74 -36.75 -10.34
C ASP A 822 10.08 -37.52 -10.24
N MET A 823 10.60 -37.95 -11.38
CA MET A 823 11.85 -38.70 -11.51
C MET A 823 12.95 -37.93 -12.26
N ALA A 824 12.81 -36.61 -12.43
CA ALA A 824 13.81 -35.78 -13.11
C ALA A 824 15.22 -35.98 -12.54
N GLY A 825 16.15 -36.41 -13.42
CA GLY A 825 17.56 -36.65 -13.05
C GLY A 825 17.84 -37.91 -12.21
N LYS A 826 16.87 -38.82 -12.02
CA LYS A 826 17.06 -40.10 -11.34
C LYS A 826 17.11 -41.25 -12.35
N ALA A 827 18.24 -41.93 -12.45
CA ALA A 827 18.41 -43.06 -13.35
C ALA A 827 17.76 -44.33 -12.79
N VAL A 828 16.91 -44.99 -13.59
CA VAL A 828 16.35 -46.31 -13.28
C VAL A 828 17.33 -47.37 -13.80
N ILE A 829 18.02 -48.06 -12.89
CA ILE A 829 19.08 -49.04 -13.19
C ILE A 829 18.79 -50.38 -12.52
N ASN A 830 19.22 -51.49 -13.14
CA ASN A 830 19.04 -52.87 -12.67
C ASN A 830 17.57 -53.31 -12.45
N VAL A 831 16.66 -52.95 -13.36
CA VAL A 831 15.26 -53.43 -13.34
C VAL A 831 15.04 -54.43 -14.47
N SER A 832 14.48 -55.61 -14.15
CA SER A 832 14.22 -56.69 -15.12
C SER A 832 12.95 -56.48 -15.95
N SER A 833 11.97 -55.72 -15.44
CA SER A 833 10.81 -55.23 -16.19
C SER A 833 10.25 -53.95 -15.55
N LEU A 834 9.75 -53.04 -16.37
CA LEU A 834 8.99 -51.86 -15.91
C LEU A 834 7.53 -52.01 -16.36
N THR A 835 6.65 -52.33 -15.42
CA THR A 835 5.20 -52.43 -15.69
C THR A 835 4.53 -51.12 -15.32
N VAL A 836 3.99 -50.41 -16.30
CA VAL A 836 3.16 -49.21 -16.09
C VAL A 836 1.70 -49.62 -16.21
N THR A 837 0.99 -49.64 -15.08
CA THR A 837 -0.44 -50.01 -15.02
C THR A 837 -1.26 -48.76 -14.71
N ALA A 838 -1.98 -48.22 -15.69
CA ALA A 838 -2.92 -47.12 -15.48
C ALA A 838 -4.34 -47.67 -15.24
N PRO A 839 -5.08 -47.21 -14.20
CA PRO A 839 -6.48 -47.60 -14.01
C PRO A 839 -7.41 -46.89 -15.02
N ASP A 840 -8.44 -47.61 -15.50
CA ASP A 840 -9.36 -47.24 -16.60
C ASP A 840 -10.17 -45.93 -16.44
N THR A 841 -9.97 -45.15 -15.38
CA THR A 841 -10.88 -44.05 -14.98
C THR A 841 -10.34 -42.63 -15.18
N VAL A 842 -9.06 -42.45 -15.54
CA VAL A 842 -8.52 -41.15 -15.98
C VAL A 842 -7.58 -41.36 -17.17
N PRO A 843 -7.76 -40.66 -18.32
CA PRO A 843 -6.96 -40.93 -19.51
C PRO A 843 -5.55 -40.32 -19.40
N ALA A 844 -4.60 -41.11 -18.87
CA ALA A 844 -3.19 -40.76 -18.86
C ALA A 844 -2.52 -41.21 -20.16
N ALA A 845 -2.12 -40.25 -21.00
CA ALA A 845 -1.30 -40.55 -22.16
C ALA A 845 0.14 -40.90 -21.74
N LEU A 846 0.73 -41.95 -22.32
CA LEU A 846 2.11 -42.32 -22.04
C LEU A 846 3.05 -41.43 -22.87
N TRP A 847 3.75 -40.50 -22.22
CA TRP A 847 4.71 -39.59 -22.87
C TRP A 847 6.15 -40.00 -22.59
N VAL A 848 6.84 -40.59 -23.57
CA VAL A 848 8.26 -40.93 -23.48
C VAL A 848 9.07 -39.95 -24.32
N SER A 849 9.89 -39.12 -23.68
CA SER A 849 10.68 -38.10 -24.37
C SER A 849 11.94 -37.66 -23.62
N THR A 850 12.88 -37.07 -24.37
CA THR A 850 14.00 -36.27 -23.88
C THR A 850 13.70 -34.75 -23.89
N SER A 851 12.50 -34.35 -24.33
CA SER A 851 12.05 -32.97 -24.56
C SER A 851 10.59 -32.76 -24.14
N VAL A 852 10.25 -31.54 -23.71
CA VAL A 852 8.88 -31.14 -23.33
C VAL A 852 7.96 -30.83 -24.52
N SER A 853 8.49 -30.76 -25.75
CA SER A 853 7.71 -30.32 -26.94
C SER A 853 7.43 -31.42 -27.98
N THR A 854 8.22 -32.50 -28.01
CA THR A 854 8.13 -33.56 -29.03
C THR A 854 8.43 -34.92 -28.41
N PRO A 855 7.49 -35.88 -28.37
CA PRO A 855 7.71 -37.19 -27.79
C PRO A 855 8.39 -38.15 -28.78
N HIS A 856 9.25 -39.03 -28.26
CA HIS A 856 9.80 -40.15 -29.03
C HIS A 856 8.76 -41.25 -29.20
N LEU A 857 7.99 -41.54 -28.14
CA LEU A 857 6.81 -42.40 -28.16
C LEU A 857 5.71 -41.71 -27.33
N TYR A 858 4.51 -41.62 -27.91
CA TYR A 858 3.33 -41.07 -27.28
C TYR A 858 2.14 -42.01 -27.49
N VAL A 859 1.64 -42.63 -26.42
CA VAL A 859 0.36 -43.36 -26.50
C VAL A 859 -0.73 -42.40 -26.06
N SER A 860 -1.54 -41.96 -27.01
CA SER A 860 -2.68 -41.08 -26.75
C SER A 860 -3.77 -41.77 -25.92
N THR A 861 -4.65 -40.96 -25.35
CA THR A 861 -5.79 -41.36 -24.52
C THR A 861 -6.84 -42.21 -25.26
N SER A 862 -6.79 -42.27 -26.59
CA SER A 862 -7.67 -43.08 -27.45
C SER A 862 -6.99 -44.34 -27.99
N GLY A 863 -5.80 -44.71 -27.50
CA GLY A 863 -5.05 -45.88 -27.94
C GLY A 863 -4.26 -45.70 -29.24
N ASN A 864 -4.26 -44.50 -29.83
CA ASN A 864 -3.38 -44.20 -30.97
C ASN A 864 -1.94 -44.01 -30.49
N VAL A 865 -1.00 -44.68 -31.16
CA VAL A 865 0.44 -44.66 -30.86
C VAL A 865 1.15 -43.71 -31.83
N GLY A 866 1.65 -42.59 -31.32
CA GLY A 866 2.53 -41.66 -32.02
C GLY A 866 4.00 -42.00 -31.79
N ILE A 867 4.80 -42.11 -32.85
CA ILE A 867 6.26 -42.19 -32.78
C ILE A 867 6.83 -40.93 -33.44
N GLY A 868 7.49 -40.08 -32.66
CA GLY A 868 7.93 -38.75 -33.10
C GLY A 868 6.83 -37.68 -33.19
N THR A 869 5.61 -37.95 -32.70
CA THR A 869 4.48 -37.00 -32.73
C THR A 869 3.62 -37.07 -31.46
N ALA A 870 3.18 -35.91 -30.97
CA ALA A 870 2.26 -35.77 -29.84
C ALA A 870 0.78 -35.85 -30.25
N ASN A 871 0.48 -35.80 -31.56
CA ASN A 871 -0.89 -35.82 -32.09
C ASN A 871 -1.00 -36.91 -33.18
N PRO A 872 -1.13 -38.19 -32.79
CA PRO A 872 -1.22 -39.30 -33.74
C PRO A 872 -2.60 -39.37 -34.41
N GLY A 873 -2.65 -39.16 -35.73
CA GLY A 873 -3.89 -39.12 -36.51
C GLY A 873 -4.56 -40.48 -36.74
N ALA A 874 -3.85 -41.58 -36.51
CA ALA A 874 -4.32 -42.96 -36.66
C ALA A 874 -3.78 -43.84 -35.53
N MET A 875 -4.26 -45.10 -35.42
CA MET A 875 -3.87 -46.03 -34.35
C MET A 875 -2.35 -46.26 -34.24
N LEU A 876 -1.61 -46.07 -35.34
CA LEU A 876 -0.16 -45.92 -35.36
C LEU A 876 0.19 -44.79 -36.33
N ASP A 877 0.87 -43.75 -35.85
CA ASP A 877 1.33 -42.59 -36.62
C ASP A 877 2.82 -42.36 -36.35
N VAL A 878 3.66 -42.54 -37.37
CA VAL A 878 5.12 -42.54 -37.25
C VAL A 878 5.69 -41.42 -38.11
N ARG A 879 6.34 -40.43 -37.49
CA ARG A 879 6.96 -39.29 -38.19
C ARG A 879 8.47 -39.46 -38.35
N SER A 880 8.90 -40.62 -38.84
CA SER A 880 10.26 -40.89 -39.33
C SER A 880 10.30 -42.22 -40.11
N ASP A 881 11.41 -42.50 -40.79
CA ASP A 881 11.63 -43.74 -41.54
C ASP A 881 11.69 -44.97 -40.62
N ALA A 882 10.66 -45.81 -40.63
CA ALA A 882 10.62 -47.07 -39.90
C ALA A 882 10.94 -48.25 -40.83
N ALA A 883 12.09 -48.90 -40.60
CA ALA A 883 12.44 -50.14 -41.30
C ALA A 883 11.71 -51.35 -40.69
N ILE A 884 10.79 -51.96 -41.44
CA ILE A 884 10.05 -53.15 -41.02
C ILE A 884 10.78 -54.40 -41.55
N GLY A 885 11.50 -55.10 -40.66
CA GLY A 885 12.39 -56.22 -41.02
C GLY A 885 11.72 -57.59 -41.21
N GLY A 886 10.41 -57.66 -41.45
CA GLY A 886 9.69 -58.93 -41.56
C GLY A 886 8.24 -58.79 -42.03
N ALA A 887 7.59 -59.92 -42.29
CA ALA A 887 6.22 -59.96 -42.81
C ALA A 887 5.21 -59.38 -41.80
N LEU A 888 4.52 -58.31 -42.20
CA LEU A 888 3.44 -57.72 -41.42
C LEU A 888 2.15 -58.53 -41.66
N ALA A 889 1.90 -59.53 -40.82
CA ALA A 889 0.63 -60.24 -40.80
C ALA A 889 -0.47 -59.33 -40.22
N VAL A 890 -1.14 -58.57 -41.10
CA VAL A 890 -2.31 -57.75 -40.74
C VAL A 890 -3.58 -58.57 -40.92
N ASP A 891 -4.26 -58.89 -39.82
CA ASP A 891 -5.61 -59.44 -39.87
C ASP A 891 -6.63 -58.30 -39.77
N GLY A 892 -6.85 -57.58 -40.88
CA GLY A 892 -7.80 -56.47 -40.97
C GLY A 892 -7.42 -55.30 -41.88
N ASN A 893 -8.33 -54.34 -41.99
CA ASN A 893 -8.20 -53.20 -42.90
C ASN A 893 -7.36 -52.06 -42.31
N ILE A 894 -6.23 -51.74 -42.95
CA ILE A 894 -5.48 -50.51 -42.70
C ILE A 894 -6.08 -49.34 -43.49
N ARG A 895 -6.35 -48.23 -42.82
CA ARG A 895 -6.57 -46.90 -43.42
C ARG A 895 -5.28 -46.10 -43.34
N LEU A 896 -4.92 -45.41 -44.44
CA LEU A 896 -3.85 -44.43 -44.50
C LEU A 896 -4.47 -43.07 -44.91
N GLY A 897 -4.11 -41.99 -44.20
CA GLY A 897 -4.51 -40.61 -44.53
C GLY A 897 -5.07 -39.81 -43.35
N ASP A 898 -4.87 -38.50 -43.38
CA ASP A 898 -5.44 -37.50 -42.48
C ASP A 898 -6.67 -36.79 -43.08
N SER A 899 -7.43 -36.09 -42.24
CA SER A 899 -8.73 -35.49 -42.58
C SER A 899 -8.60 -34.00 -43.01
N THR A 900 -9.47 -33.36 -43.78
CA THR A 900 -10.87 -33.63 -44.17
C THR A 900 -11.18 -33.02 -45.56
N GLY A 901 -11.93 -33.75 -46.41
CA GLY A 901 -12.72 -33.16 -47.52
C GLY A 901 -12.24 -33.50 -48.95
N ASP A 902 -12.78 -34.61 -49.49
CA ASP A 902 -12.82 -34.98 -50.93
C ASP A 902 -11.50 -35.08 -51.72
N ILE A 903 -11.32 -35.93 -52.74
CA ILE A 903 -12.01 -37.13 -53.25
C ILE A 903 -10.90 -38.02 -53.85
N THR A 904 -10.94 -39.33 -53.60
CA THR A 904 -10.14 -40.41 -54.24
C THR A 904 -8.72 -40.08 -54.77
N GLY A 905 -7.69 -40.49 -54.05
CA GLY A 905 -6.29 -40.33 -54.48
C GLY A 905 -5.37 -41.50 -54.10
N ILE A 906 -5.71 -42.75 -54.47
CA ILE A 906 -4.61 -43.69 -54.74
C ILE A 906 -4.02 -43.27 -56.08
N ASN A 907 -2.74 -42.94 -56.01
CA ASN A 907 -1.84 -42.56 -57.09
C ASN A 907 -1.84 -41.05 -57.44
N ARG A 908 -0.61 -40.56 -57.65
CA ARG A 908 -0.20 -39.43 -58.50
C ARG A 908 -0.16 -38.00 -57.93
N VAL A 909 0.99 -37.38 -58.18
CA VAL A 909 1.03 -36.28 -59.16
C VAL A 909 1.20 -36.91 -60.55
N PRO A 910 0.36 -36.62 -61.57
CA PRO A 910 -1.05 -36.22 -61.51
C PRO A 910 -1.97 -37.10 -62.41
N GLU A 911 -3.29 -36.90 -62.30
CA GLU A 911 -4.34 -37.34 -63.26
C GLU A 911 -4.94 -38.76 -63.17
N THR A 912 -6.04 -38.90 -63.90
CA THR A 912 -6.99 -40.01 -64.04
C THR A 912 -6.40 -41.42 -64.12
N GLY A 913 -6.84 -42.27 -63.18
CA GLY A 913 -6.92 -43.73 -63.33
C GLY A 913 -5.75 -44.57 -62.78
N VAL A 914 -6.15 -45.73 -62.25
CA VAL A 914 -5.33 -46.91 -61.87
C VAL A 914 -4.68 -46.86 -60.48
N ALA A 915 -5.21 -47.71 -59.60
CA ALA A 915 -4.57 -48.19 -58.37
C ALA A 915 -3.68 -49.41 -58.68
N LEU A 916 -2.56 -49.53 -57.96
CA LEU A 916 -1.60 -50.63 -58.11
C LEU A 916 -0.82 -50.82 -56.80
N SER A 917 -0.87 -52.01 -56.21
CA SER A 917 0.05 -52.45 -55.15
C SER A 917 0.18 -53.97 -55.23
N VAL A 918 1.39 -54.50 -55.04
CA VAL A 918 1.73 -55.91 -55.27
C VAL A 918 2.72 -56.37 -54.21
N ASP A 919 2.49 -57.59 -53.72
CA ASP A 919 3.10 -58.12 -52.52
C ASP A 919 4.24 -59.12 -52.82
N GLY A 920 5.32 -59.06 -52.03
CA GLY A 920 6.41 -60.06 -51.98
C GLY A 920 7.72 -59.77 -52.74
N ASP A 921 8.77 -59.42 -52.00
CA ASP A 921 10.17 -59.86 -52.20
C ASP A 921 10.70 -60.47 -50.86
N GLY A 922 11.78 -61.25 -50.77
CA GLY A 922 12.82 -61.56 -51.73
C GLY A 922 13.66 -62.82 -51.39
N THR A 923 13.08 -63.87 -50.78
CA THR A 923 13.70 -65.23 -50.78
C THR A 923 12.78 -66.26 -51.44
N GLY A 924 12.64 -66.14 -52.77
CA GLY A 924 12.06 -67.16 -53.65
C GLY A 924 10.52 -67.21 -53.71
N GLY A 925 9.93 -66.60 -54.75
CA GLY A 925 8.69 -67.14 -55.33
C GLY A 925 7.48 -66.24 -55.59
N SER A 926 7.67 -65.12 -56.32
CA SER A 926 6.73 -64.65 -57.38
C SER A 926 5.23 -64.38 -57.06
N TYR A 927 4.84 -63.11 -56.89
CA TYR A 927 3.49 -62.62 -57.29
C TYR A 927 3.51 -61.27 -58.07
N VAL A 928 2.32 -60.80 -58.46
CA VAL A 928 1.98 -60.41 -59.85
C VAL A 928 1.29 -59.04 -59.98
N VAL A 929 1.65 -58.26 -60.99
CA VAL A 929 1.08 -56.93 -61.27
C VAL A 929 -0.06 -57.00 -62.30
N LYS A 930 -1.25 -56.45 -61.98
CA LYS A 930 -2.41 -56.41 -62.90
C LYS A 930 -2.88 -54.97 -63.17
N PHE A 931 -3.05 -54.63 -64.45
CA PHE A 931 -3.45 -53.30 -64.94
C PHE A 931 -4.84 -53.34 -65.58
N TYR A 932 -5.77 -52.55 -65.03
CA TYR A 932 -7.14 -52.39 -65.53
C TYR A 932 -7.39 -50.92 -65.90
N SER A 933 -8.19 -50.67 -66.94
CA SER A 933 -8.70 -49.33 -67.30
C SER A 933 -10.19 -49.41 -67.60
N GLY A 934 -10.97 -48.40 -67.19
CA GLY A 934 -12.39 -48.28 -67.53
C GLY A 934 -13.29 -49.47 -67.17
N GLY A 935 -12.91 -50.29 -66.17
CA GLY A 935 -13.65 -51.51 -65.81
C GLY A 935 -13.28 -52.76 -66.63
N SER A 936 -12.13 -52.78 -67.32
CA SER A 936 -11.61 -53.99 -67.98
C SER A 936 -10.11 -54.18 -67.81
N LEU A 937 -9.69 -55.45 -67.73
CA LEU A 937 -8.31 -55.89 -67.59
C LEU A 937 -7.56 -55.63 -68.90
N ALA A 938 -6.70 -54.62 -68.93
CA ALA A 938 -5.86 -54.33 -70.09
C ALA A 938 -4.68 -55.30 -70.17
N GLY A 939 -4.16 -55.75 -69.02
CA GLY A 939 -3.19 -56.84 -68.96
C GLY A 939 -2.68 -57.12 -67.55
N TRP A 940 -2.16 -58.32 -67.32
CA TRP A 940 -1.45 -58.65 -66.10
C TRP A 940 -0.13 -59.31 -66.42
N ILE A 941 0.92 -58.84 -65.75
CA ILE A 941 2.28 -59.34 -65.91
C ILE A 941 2.57 -60.22 -64.71
N ARG A 942 2.37 -61.53 -64.89
CA ARG A 942 3.14 -62.50 -64.12
C ARG A 942 4.58 -62.40 -64.61
N LYS A 943 5.58 -62.30 -63.72
CA LYS A 943 6.96 -62.49 -64.17
C LYS A 943 7.20 -63.98 -64.34
N LYS A 944 7.07 -64.37 -65.62
CA LYS A 944 7.25 -65.66 -66.29
C LYS A 944 7.02 -66.94 -65.49
#